data_AF-A9B6Y6-F1
#
_entry.id   AF-A9B6Y6-F1
#
_cell.length_a   1.000
_cell.length_b   1.000
_cell.length_c   1.000
_cell.angle_alpha   90.00
_cell.angle_beta   90.00
_cell.angle_gamma   90.00
#
_symmetry.space_group_name_H-M   'P 1'
#
loop_
_entity.id
_entity.type
_entity.pdbx_description
1 polymer ?
#
loop_
_entity_poly.entity_id
_entity_poly.type
_entity_poly.pdbx_seq_one_letter_code
_entity_poly.pdbx_strand_id
1 'polypeptide(L)'
;MQPHRERATPKTERNWWRFLPVLGAIGLIGLMLVLTFMPSSLDETSPNPSEVALLGSATPSMQPSATIIAAPFPTTILEQPPIQVVPTLPTEVTQLPSQPTGTITLVPTQEPSDLAVLPTIVPIIEQPAVALPITTLAAQTPTPVPTSTARPAAAAETELYAIINNANLEQYQLVRLAPTGLVTIATVDQNAEDLSIILPEQQTLFLARNQTLFAIDLTTGLPRWSYPLQPKSNYDYQSSLTVDQAGTGVYLLDRSSLDQSWRLSHLNLADGRLLNPPQQLSPRLHSISLVGDGKLWFVDNDKLYRLDPETQTQRDFGAVSDTQILGDGRQAALGVFREPTKFSLIDWANSTEHDVTLATPFQGTMLSASLSNDRTILIVNSFVANPNPKIRTKYFHSAYNLDNGALVAIREVDLLTSVYPTTIGDQWLIKTNDFDRSQLTLHTWNVATNSLTKRIEPSVLGEHGVAWIGEVAGATLTPLNQELQAAVAPLPTQVPIFEQPALPTIQPPTKQPIAIFGDIRALSLNLRQFNSDQSLDLLSEQGMGIFPRYNQSPLLLQRPQSKTWQLTDLVTQQSAQWEFEKLINAENFNSLLAPNTQRLLAVVGQDLRSTDQFTGASQLIQMNVQTGQWDIITDSRAWSDLKWSYPIAWQGDTVYFLQTSKNPQILWRAQLGPPFQAEKIAEIPSILANIPDVDSAILTQVYISPNQRWLLYPLATGNKTMVIRVLDLSNQRSHDIALPLMSLYGLSFSPEGNSFALMLPHPDRGHYPALYQFEPQRWYQLDANSYSESGESPFLWSPDGHWLALDLSNIGGESQLRVYNAQQPSLAFTANFDSINEPLALYNDGKTILARHFWQTSLEQLTWNGQQWQINWRVNDEIIHSDTLYYVYPR
;
A
#
# COMPACT_ATOMS: atom_id res chain seq x y z
N MET A 1 -66.47 -4.52 -22.96
CA MET A 1 -67.18 -5.76 -22.58
C MET A 1 -66.30 -6.94 -22.97
N GLN A 2 -66.20 -7.98 -22.13
CA GLN A 2 -65.78 -9.32 -22.57
C GLN A 2 -67.03 -10.12 -23.02
N PRO A 3 -66.87 -11.15 -23.85
CA PRO A 3 -66.97 -12.52 -23.31
C PRO A 3 -65.81 -13.43 -23.79
N HIS A 4 -65.96 -14.76 -23.67
CA HIS A 4 -64.85 -15.71 -23.49
C HIS A 4 -65.10 -17.05 -24.22
N ARG A 5 -64.01 -17.81 -24.52
CA ARG A 5 -63.98 -19.24 -24.96
C ARG A 5 -64.45 -19.55 -26.41
N GLU A 6 -64.00 -20.63 -27.09
CA GLU A 6 -63.05 -21.72 -26.76
C GLU A 6 -62.33 -22.36 -28.00
N ARG A 7 -61.17 -22.99 -27.76
CA ARG A 7 -60.51 -24.14 -28.47
C ARG A 7 -60.33 -24.19 -30.01
N ALA A 8 -59.05 -24.28 -30.42
CA ALA A 8 -58.54 -25.20 -31.46
C ALA A 8 -57.00 -25.39 -31.34
N THR A 9 -56.43 -26.47 -31.89
CA THR A 9 -54.97 -26.75 -31.92
C THR A 9 -54.47 -27.05 -33.34
N PRO A 10 -53.19 -26.77 -33.63
CA PRO A 10 -52.43 -27.54 -34.62
C PRO A 10 -51.02 -27.96 -34.15
N LYS A 11 -50.35 -28.79 -34.97
CA LYS A 11 -49.05 -29.45 -34.70
C LYS A 11 -47.84 -28.58 -35.04
N THR A 12 -46.67 -28.96 -34.51
CA THR A 12 -45.34 -28.56 -35.02
C THR A 12 -44.46 -29.79 -35.25
N GLU A 13 -43.76 -29.82 -36.38
CA GLU A 13 -42.76 -30.86 -36.72
C GLU A 13 -41.35 -30.35 -36.41
N ARG A 14 -40.41 -31.24 -36.05
CA ARG A 14 -39.06 -30.89 -35.59
C ARG A 14 -37.96 -31.45 -36.51
N ASN A 15 -37.18 -30.57 -37.12
CA ASN A 15 -36.01 -30.91 -37.93
C ASN A 15 -34.79 -31.28 -37.04
N TRP A 16 -34.64 -32.55 -36.69
CA TRP A 16 -33.53 -33.02 -35.83
C TRP A 16 -32.15 -33.09 -36.51
N TRP A 17 -32.09 -33.27 -37.84
CA TRP A 17 -30.85 -33.53 -38.59
C TRP A 17 -29.78 -32.42 -38.54
N ARG A 18 -30.12 -31.21 -38.05
CA ARG A 18 -29.16 -30.10 -37.90
C ARG A 18 -28.32 -30.13 -36.62
N PHE A 19 -28.65 -30.98 -35.63
CA PHE A 19 -27.93 -31.03 -34.34
C PHE A 19 -26.74 -32.01 -34.30
N LEU A 20 -26.66 -32.96 -35.25
CA LEU A 20 -25.61 -33.98 -35.29
C LEU A 20 -24.17 -33.42 -35.34
N PRO A 21 -23.83 -32.38 -36.15
CA PRO A 21 -22.48 -31.83 -36.18
C PRO A 21 -22.06 -31.19 -34.85
N VAL A 22 -22.99 -30.52 -34.16
CA VAL A 22 -22.74 -29.82 -32.89
C VAL A 22 -22.50 -30.82 -31.76
N LEU A 23 -23.28 -31.91 -31.71
CA LEU A 23 -23.06 -33.01 -30.76
C LEU A 23 -21.73 -33.73 -31.00
N GLY A 24 -21.30 -33.87 -32.26
CA GLY A 24 -19.98 -34.41 -32.60
C GLY A 24 -18.83 -33.53 -32.09
N ALA A 25 -18.94 -32.21 -32.25
CA ALA A 25 -17.93 -31.26 -31.75
C ALA A 25 -17.86 -31.24 -30.21
N ILE A 26 -19.02 -31.19 -29.52
CA ILE A 26 -19.08 -31.24 -28.05
C ILE A 26 -18.53 -32.58 -27.53
N GLY A 27 -18.83 -33.69 -28.19
CA GLY A 27 -18.28 -35.00 -27.85
C GLY A 27 -16.76 -35.07 -27.99
N LEU A 28 -16.17 -34.45 -29.02
CA LEU A 28 -14.72 -34.37 -29.20
C LEU A 28 -14.03 -33.47 -28.16
N ILE A 29 -14.64 -32.33 -27.81
CA ILE A 29 -14.14 -31.45 -26.74
C ILE A 29 -14.21 -32.17 -25.38
N GLY A 30 -15.30 -32.87 -25.09
CA GLY A 30 -15.44 -33.70 -23.88
C GLY A 30 -14.42 -34.84 -23.83
N LEU A 31 -14.18 -35.53 -24.95
CA LEU A 31 -13.17 -36.59 -25.01
C LEU A 31 -11.75 -36.04 -24.85
N MET A 32 -11.43 -34.86 -25.42
CA MET A 32 -10.15 -34.19 -25.19
C MET A 32 -9.96 -33.80 -23.73
N LEU A 33 -10.97 -33.23 -23.07
CA LEU A 33 -10.92 -32.93 -21.63
C LEU A 33 -10.66 -34.17 -20.78
N VAL A 34 -11.34 -35.29 -21.06
CA VAL A 34 -11.14 -36.57 -20.35
C VAL A 34 -9.76 -37.18 -20.64
N LEU A 35 -9.13 -36.86 -21.78
CA LEU A 35 -7.78 -37.31 -22.12
C LEU A 35 -6.66 -36.38 -21.59
N THR A 36 -6.94 -35.11 -21.34
CA THR A 36 -6.02 -34.21 -20.60
C THR A 36 -6.13 -34.39 -19.09
N PHE A 37 -7.29 -34.77 -18.57
CA PHE A 37 -7.54 -35.02 -17.16
C PHE A 37 -7.75 -36.52 -16.88
N MET A 38 -6.68 -37.31 -16.98
CA MET A 38 -6.64 -38.58 -16.25
C MET A 38 -6.55 -38.28 -14.75
N PRO A 39 -7.39 -38.88 -13.89
CA PRO A 39 -7.36 -38.63 -12.45
C PRO A 39 -6.03 -39.08 -11.84
N SER A 40 -5.54 -38.33 -10.84
CA SER A 40 -4.39 -38.75 -10.05
C SER A 40 -4.80 -39.85 -9.07
N SER A 41 -3.84 -40.61 -8.55
CA SER A 41 -4.07 -41.63 -7.52
C SER A 41 -4.45 -41.07 -6.14
N LEU A 42 -4.71 -39.76 -6.03
CA LEU A 42 -5.04 -39.04 -4.79
C LEU A 42 -6.38 -38.29 -4.84
N ASP A 43 -7.08 -38.23 -5.98
CA ASP A 43 -8.35 -37.48 -6.11
C ASP A 43 -9.57 -38.20 -5.50
N GLU A 44 -9.45 -39.45 -5.04
CA GLU A 44 -10.57 -40.27 -4.51
C GLU A 44 -10.92 -40.06 -3.01
N THR A 45 -10.93 -38.83 -2.50
CA THR A 45 -11.80 -38.48 -1.33
C THR A 45 -12.14 -36.99 -1.27
N SER A 46 -13.36 -36.62 -1.70
CA SER A 46 -13.95 -35.31 -1.39
C SER A 46 -15.04 -35.43 -0.33
N PRO A 47 -14.88 -34.87 0.88
CA PRO A 47 -16.02 -34.52 1.73
C PRO A 47 -16.74 -33.28 1.16
N ASN A 48 -17.98 -33.04 1.61
CA ASN A 48 -18.78 -31.90 1.15
C ASN A 48 -18.14 -30.54 1.48
N PRO A 49 -18.43 -29.48 0.69
CA PRO A 49 -18.02 -28.11 1.03
C PRO A 49 -18.61 -27.68 2.37
N SER A 50 -17.76 -27.10 3.23
CA SER A 50 -18.16 -26.68 4.57
C SER A 50 -18.97 -25.38 4.56
N GLU A 51 -19.97 -25.29 5.44
CA GLU A 51 -20.79 -24.08 5.60
C GLU A 51 -19.98 -22.94 6.26
N VAL A 52 -20.21 -21.70 5.81
CA VAL A 52 -19.63 -20.52 6.45
C VAL A 52 -20.39 -20.23 7.74
N ALA A 53 -19.79 -20.58 8.88
CA ALA A 53 -20.38 -20.41 10.21
C ALA A 53 -20.40 -18.94 10.66
N LEU A 54 -21.40 -18.18 10.21
CA LEU A 54 -21.75 -16.86 10.75
C LEU A 54 -22.23 -16.99 12.20
N LEU A 55 -21.31 -16.80 13.16
CA LEU A 55 -21.60 -16.81 14.59
C LEU A 55 -22.26 -15.49 15.04
N GLY A 56 -23.53 -15.32 14.66
CA GLY A 56 -24.45 -14.44 15.37
C GLY A 56 -24.65 -14.91 16.81
N SER A 57 -24.73 -13.96 17.75
CA SER A 57 -24.74 -14.25 19.19
C SER A 57 -26.00 -14.99 19.66
N ALA A 58 -25.83 -16.11 20.36
CA ALA A 58 -26.85 -16.68 21.24
C ALA A 58 -26.19 -17.40 22.43
N THR A 59 -26.49 -16.93 23.65
CA THR A 59 -26.04 -17.56 24.90
C THR A 59 -26.94 -18.75 25.27
N PRO A 60 -26.38 -19.89 25.69
CA PRO A 60 -27.06 -20.80 26.63
C PRO A 60 -26.31 -20.92 27.96
N SER A 61 -27.03 -21.33 28.99
CA SER A 61 -26.58 -21.37 30.39
C SER A 61 -25.64 -22.54 30.74
N MET A 62 -24.84 -22.35 31.79
CA MET A 62 -24.11 -23.41 32.48
C MET A 62 -24.99 -24.61 32.89
N GLN A 63 -24.44 -25.82 32.83
CA GLN A 63 -24.35 -26.69 34.01
C GLN A 63 -23.12 -27.62 33.90
N PRO A 64 -22.46 -27.98 35.02
CA PRO A 64 -21.22 -28.76 35.00
C PRO A 64 -21.46 -30.28 35.14
N SER A 65 -20.46 -31.07 34.77
CA SER A 65 -20.30 -32.46 35.21
C SER A 65 -18.88 -32.63 35.75
N ALA A 66 -18.75 -33.21 36.96
CA ALA A 66 -17.49 -33.27 37.71
C ALA A 66 -17.13 -34.70 38.10
N THR A 67 -15.83 -35.04 38.02
CA THR A 67 -15.23 -36.26 38.60
C THR A 67 -13.83 -35.92 39.16
N ILE A 68 -13.46 -36.52 40.29
CA ILE A 68 -12.29 -36.23 41.15
C ILE A 68 -11.86 -37.62 41.74
N ILE A 69 -10.65 -37.96 42.23
CA ILE A 69 -9.61 -37.26 43.02
C ILE A 69 -8.22 -37.89 42.76
N ALA A 70 -7.14 -37.10 42.64
CA ALA A 70 -5.77 -37.55 42.96
C ALA A 70 -4.76 -36.39 43.21
N ALA A 71 -4.49 -36.09 44.47
CA ALA A 71 -3.28 -35.40 44.98
C ALA A 71 -2.98 -35.96 46.38
N PRO A 72 -1.72 -35.96 46.87
CA PRO A 72 -1.34 -34.91 47.83
C PRO A 72 0.15 -34.50 47.90
N PHE A 73 0.34 -33.20 48.21
CA PHE A 73 1.31 -32.51 49.11
C PHE A 73 2.52 -33.24 49.74
N PRO A 74 3.59 -32.48 50.09
CA PRO A 74 3.64 -31.92 51.46
C PRO A 74 3.53 -30.39 51.59
N THR A 75 3.19 -29.96 52.81
CA THR A 75 2.87 -28.60 53.28
C THR A 75 4.04 -27.81 53.85
N THR A 76 3.93 -26.48 53.91
CA THR A 76 4.14 -25.73 55.19
C THR A 76 3.31 -24.43 55.22
N ILE A 77 3.12 -23.83 56.39
CA ILE A 77 2.09 -22.81 56.73
C ILE A 77 2.71 -21.74 57.66
N LEU A 78 2.14 -20.51 57.67
CA LEU A 78 2.03 -19.49 58.77
C LEU A 78 2.14 -18.05 58.19
N GLU A 79 1.40 -17.01 58.61
CA GLU A 79 0.22 -16.89 59.48
C GLU A 79 -0.50 -15.53 59.20
N GLN A 80 -1.73 -15.32 59.70
CA GLN A 80 -2.45 -14.02 59.67
C GLN A 80 -2.45 -13.34 61.05
N PRO A 81 -2.69 -12.01 61.10
CA PRO A 81 -3.79 -11.53 61.96
C PRO A 81 -4.75 -10.52 61.28
N PRO A 82 -5.97 -10.29 61.82
CA PRO A 82 -7.06 -9.60 61.10
C PRO A 82 -7.41 -8.17 61.55
N ILE A 83 -8.00 -7.42 60.61
CA ILE A 83 -9.07 -6.39 60.70
C ILE A 83 -9.34 -5.70 62.06
N GLN A 84 -9.31 -4.36 62.09
CA GLN A 84 -10.17 -3.57 63.01
C GLN A 84 -10.55 -2.15 62.52
N VAL A 85 -11.86 -1.95 62.30
CA VAL A 85 -12.75 -0.84 62.75
C VAL A 85 -12.37 0.66 62.55
N VAL A 86 -13.32 1.39 61.96
CA VAL A 86 -13.52 2.85 61.78
C VAL A 86 -14.50 3.36 62.87
N PRO A 87 -14.62 4.67 63.32
CA PRO A 87 -14.13 5.96 62.78
C PRO A 87 -13.48 6.95 63.80
N THR A 88 -13.09 8.17 63.35
CA THR A 88 -13.39 9.44 64.07
C THR A 88 -13.23 10.71 63.19
N LEU A 89 -13.94 11.79 63.56
CA LEU A 89 -13.85 13.20 63.11
C LEU A 89 -13.89 14.10 64.40
N PRO A 90 -13.81 15.46 64.42
CA PRO A 90 -13.99 16.48 63.36
C PRO A 90 -13.02 17.70 63.42
N THR A 91 -13.49 18.89 62.96
CA THR A 91 -12.98 20.29 63.12
C THR A 91 -12.03 20.76 61.98
N GLU A 92 -12.43 21.53 60.95
CA GLU A 92 -12.97 22.93 60.88
C GLU A 92 -11.86 23.99 61.15
N VAL A 93 -11.68 25.16 60.49
CA VAL A 93 -12.54 26.24 59.90
C VAL A 93 -11.72 26.97 58.76
N THR A 94 -12.09 27.95 57.89
CA THR A 94 -13.21 28.91 57.67
C THR A 94 -13.24 29.47 56.20
N GLN A 95 -14.27 30.25 55.84
CA GLN A 95 -14.33 31.40 54.89
C GLN A 95 -14.40 31.23 53.34
N LEU A 96 -15.65 31.19 52.87
CA LEU A 96 -16.23 31.83 51.65
C LEU A 96 -16.30 33.38 51.81
N PRO A 97 -16.55 34.24 50.78
CA PRO A 97 -17.70 34.20 49.83
C PRO A 97 -17.34 34.58 48.36
N SER A 98 -18.24 34.73 47.35
CA SER A 98 -19.71 34.90 47.32
C SER A 98 -20.37 34.30 46.05
N GLN A 99 -21.62 33.83 46.19
CA GLN A 99 -22.65 33.66 45.14
C GLN A 99 -23.41 35.01 44.89
N PRO A 100 -24.56 35.16 44.15
CA PRO A 100 -25.54 34.21 43.56
C PRO A 100 -26.00 34.59 42.11
N THR A 101 -27.10 34.14 41.47
CA THR A 101 -28.30 33.30 41.79
C THR A 101 -28.75 32.58 40.50
N GLY A 102 -29.41 31.41 40.50
CA GLY A 102 -30.89 31.27 40.58
C GLY A 102 -31.53 31.26 39.17
N THR A 103 -32.42 30.34 38.79
CA THR A 103 -33.39 29.54 39.57
C THR A 103 -33.69 28.18 38.90
N ILE A 104 -34.13 27.17 39.67
CA ILE A 104 -34.46 25.81 39.20
C ILE A 104 -35.95 25.53 39.41
N THR A 105 -36.60 24.86 38.44
CA THR A 105 -37.82 24.07 38.71
C THR A 105 -37.84 22.77 37.87
N LEU A 106 -37.90 21.63 38.55
CA LEU A 106 -38.14 20.25 38.11
C LEU A 106 -38.95 19.61 39.27
N VAL A 107 -39.75 18.54 39.18
CA VAL A 107 -40.03 17.41 38.25
C VAL A 107 -41.50 16.96 38.55
N PRO A 108 -42.06 15.78 38.16
CA PRO A 108 -41.85 14.84 37.03
C PRO A 108 -43.21 14.65 36.25
N THR A 109 -43.58 13.62 35.46
CA THR A 109 -43.11 12.22 35.22
C THR A 109 -43.69 11.68 33.89
N GLN A 110 -43.17 10.52 33.42
CA GLN A 110 -43.80 9.51 32.53
C GLN A 110 -43.89 9.76 31.00
N GLU A 111 -42.99 9.04 30.30
CA GLU A 111 -43.16 8.38 29.00
C GLU A 111 -44.11 7.15 29.08
N PRO A 112 -44.41 6.41 27.98
CA PRO A 112 -44.40 6.76 26.54
C PRO A 112 -45.67 6.27 25.79
N SER A 113 -45.83 6.61 24.50
CA SER A 113 -46.31 5.70 23.43
C SER A 113 -46.36 6.39 22.05
N ASP A 114 -46.49 5.59 20.99
CA ASP A 114 -46.17 5.93 19.59
C ASP A 114 -47.43 5.89 18.67
N LEU A 115 -47.25 6.22 17.38
CA LEU A 115 -48.08 5.95 16.20
C LEU A 115 -49.29 6.88 15.87
N ALA A 116 -49.16 7.50 14.68
CA ALA A 116 -50.07 7.39 13.52
C ALA A 116 -50.86 8.62 12.98
N VAL A 117 -50.35 9.13 11.85
CA VAL A 117 -51.08 9.44 10.58
C VAL A 117 -51.78 10.80 10.36
N LEU A 118 -51.55 11.29 9.12
CA LEU A 118 -52.06 12.44 8.33
C LEU A 118 -53.62 12.50 8.17
N PRO A 119 -54.27 13.55 7.60
CA PRO A 119 -53.73 14.52 6.62
C PRO A 119 -54.19 16.01 6.63
N THR A 120 -53.48 16.79 5.81
CA THR A 120 -53.77 18.04 5.08
C THR A 120 -55.21 18.58 4.99
N ILE A 121 -55.40 19.88 5.29
CA ILE A 121 -56.31 20.82 4.59
C ILE A 121 -55.64 22.22 4.49
N VAL A 122 -55.90 22.96 3.41
CA VAL A 122 -55.41 24.33 3.12
C VAL A 122 -56.57 25.33 3.10
N PRO A 123 -56.38 26.58 3.57
CA PRO A 123 -57.18 27.73 3.16
C PRO A 123 -56.38 28.82 2.40
N ILE A 124 -57.06 29.55 1.53
CA ILE A 124 -56.62 30.76 0.79
C ILE A 124 -57.79 31.78 0.92
N ILE A 125 -57.62 33.04 0.44
CA ILE A 125 -58.68 34.08 0.24
C ILE A 125 -59.03 34.85 1.56
N GLU A 126 -59.03 36.19 1.66
CA GLU A 126 -58.78 37.29 0.68
C GLU A 126 -58.22 38.60 1.31
N GLN A 127 -58.21 39.68 0.52
CA GLN A 127 -57.59 41.01 0.74
C GLN A 127 -58.49 42.01 1.55
N PRO A 128 -57.99 43.17 2.03
CA PRO A 128 -57.81 44.36 1.18
C PRO A 128 -56.64 45.31 1.52
N ALA A 129 -56.44 46.31 0.64
CA ALA A 129 -55.22 47.13 0.56
C ALA A 129 -55.23 48.45 1.38
N VAL A 130 -54.01 48.94 1.66
CA VAL A 130 -53.65 50.37 1.74
C VAL A 130 -52.39 50.58 0.89
N ALA A 131 -52.33 51.65 0.10
CA ALA A 131 -51.27 51.88 -0.88
C ALA A 131 -50.22 52.91 -0.44
N LEU A 132 -48.97 52.70 -0.83
CA LEU A 132 -47.86 53.66 -0.79
C LEU A 132 -47.08 53.61 -2.12
N PRO A 133 -46.31 54.66 -2.48
CA PRO A 133 -46.18 55.08 -3.88
C PRO A 133 -45.21 54.24 -4.73
N ILE A 134 -45.50 54.24 -6.04
CA ILE A 134 -44.72 53.55 -7.07
C ILE A 134 -43.37 54.26 -7.27
N THR A 135 -42.28 53.63 -6.85
CA THR A 135 -40.97 53.83 -7.47
C THR A 135 -40.78 52.79 -8.56
N THR A 136 -40.60 53.24 -9.81
CA THR A 136 -40.36 52.34 -10.94
C THR A 136 -38.93 51.81 -10.92
N LEU A 137 -38.67 50.82 -10.09
CA LEU A 137 -37.56 49.89 -10.29
C LEU A 137 -37.80 49.19 -11.64
N ALA A 138 -37.00 49.55 -12.65
CA ALA A 138 -36.91 48.76 -13.86
C ALA A 138 -36.41 47.37 -13.45
N ALA A 139 -37.21 46.34 -13.71
CA ALA A 139 -36.80 44.98 -13.45
C ALA A 139 -35.54 44.68 -14.27
N GLN A 140 -34.40 44.50 -13.59
CA GLN A 140 -33.26 43.85 -14.22
C GLN A 140 -33.73 42.45 -14.62
N THR A 141 -33.79 42.21 -15.93
CA THR A 141 -33.89 40.83 -16.45
C THR A 141 -32.80 40.01 -15.77
N PRO A 142 -33.10 38.82 -15.23
CA PRO A 142 -32.10 38.01 -14.55
C PRO A 142 -30.92 37.80 -15.50
N THR A 143 -29.73 38.24 -15.09
CA THR A 143 -28.51 38.04 -15.85
C THR A 143 -28.40 36.55 -16.14
N PRO A 144 -28.36 36.10 -17.40
CA PRO A 144 -28.22 34.69 -17.69
C PRO A 144 -26.93 34.19 -17.04
N VAL A 145 -26.99 33.02 -16.40
CA VAL A 145 -25.81 32.30 -15.91
C VAL A 145 -24.79 32.24 -17.05
N PRO A 146 -23.50 32.57 -16.81
CA PRO A 146 -22.50 32.59 -17.87
C PRO A 146 -22.33 31.17 -18.44
N THR A 147 -22.97 30.90 -19.57
CA THR A 147 -22.74 29.69 -20.36
C THR A 147 -21.30 29.76 -20.88
N SER A 148 -20.43 28.94 -20.28
CA SER A 148 -18.98 28.98 -20.45
C SER A 148 -18.50 28.45 -21.81
N THR A 149 -18.88 29.14 -22.89
CA THR A 149 -18.36 28.96 -24.26
C THR A 149 -17.68 30.22 -24.81
N ALA A 150 -17.70 31.32 -24.06
CA ALA A 150 -16.89 32.50 -24.34
C ALA A 150 -15.43 32.24 -23.95
N ARG A 151 -14.58 31.93 -24.95
CA ARG A 151 -13.12 31.90 -24.79
C ARG A 151 -12.66 33.20 -24.11
N PRO A 152 -11.95 33.15 -22.97
CA PRO A 152 -11.47 34.37 -22.32
C PRO A 152 -10.58 35.15 -23.31
N ALA A 153 -10.79 36.45 -23.42
CA ALA A 153 -9.93 37.30 -24.21
C ALA A 153 -8.53 37.29 -23.56
N ALA A 154 -7.49 37.06 -24.37
CA ALA A 154 -6.12 37.03 -23.86
C ALA A 154 -5.80 38.33 -23.11
N ALA A 155 -5.36 38.20 -21.86
CA ALA A 155 -5.03 39.35 -21.03
C ALA A 155 -3.88 40.14 -21.67
N ALA A 156 -3.97 41.47 -21.64
CA ALA A 156 -2.96 42.34 -22.26
C ALA A 156 -1.59 42.24 -21.58
N GLU A 157 -1.57 41.83 -20.31
CA GLU A 157 -0.37 41.58 -19.50
C GLU A 157 -0.56 40.27 -18.72
N THR A 158 0.49 39.45 -18.68
CA THR A 158 0.55 38.16 -17.98
C THR A 158 1.91 38.03 -17.30
N GLU A 159 1.91 37.68 -16.02
CA GLU A 159 3.11 37.60 -15.18
C GLU A 159 3.36 36.16 -14.70
N LEU A 160 4.63 35.82 -14.54
CA LEU A 160 5.06 34.49 -14.10
C LEU A 160 5.43 34.51 -12.63
N TYR A 161 4.86 33.58 -11.87
CA TYR A 161 5.13 33.39 -10.45
C TYR A 161 5.60 31.97 -10.17
N ALA A 162 6.40 31.81 -9.13
CA ALA A 162 6.84 30.51 -8.64
C ALA A 162 6.96 30.47 -7.13
N ILE A 163 6.88 29.27 -6.56
CA ILE A 163 7.32 29.00 -5.19
C ILE A 163 8.63 28.25 -5.29
N ILE A 164 9.69 28.84 -4.73
CA ILE A 164 11.05 28.30 -4.77
C ILE A 164 11.57 28.05 -3.36
N ASN A 165 12.39 27.02 -3.19
CA ASN A 165 13.29 26.91 -2.06
C ASN A 165 14.57 27.69 -2.39
N ASN A 166 14.78 28.81 -1.71
CA ASN A 166 15.93 29.67 -1.93
C ASN A 166 17.19 29.06 -1.28
N ALA A 167 18.00 28.38 -2.09
CA ALA A 167 19.27 27.75 -1.72
C ALA A 167 20.26 28.60 -0.88
N ASN A 168 20.15 29.93 -0.84
CA ASN A 168 21.00 30.79 0.00
C ASN A 168 20.40 31.10 1.38
N LEU A 169 19.11 30.82 1.58
CA LEU A 169 18.33 31.19 2.77
C LEU A 169 17.67 30.01 3.47
N GLU A 170 17.53 28.86 2.80
CA GLU A 170 16.79 27.68 3.30
C GLU A 170 15.34 28.04 3.67
N GLN A 171 14.69 28.78 2.77
CA GLN A 171 13.35 29.33 2.94
C GLN A 171 12.55 29.18 1.64
N TYR A 172 11.27 28.82 1.78
CA TYR A 172 10.33 28.84 0.67
C TYR A 172 9.87 30.27 0.40
N GLN A 173 9.91 30.70 -0.87
CA GLN A 173 9.58 32.07 -1.27
C GLN A 173 8.64 32.08 -2.47
N LEU A 174 7.56 32.85 -2.36
CA LEU A 174 6.76 33.25 -3.51
C LEU A 174 7.52 34.36 -4.24
N VAL A 175 7.94 34.09 -5.47
CA VAL A 175 8.72 35.01 -6.31
C VAL A 175 7.99 35.30 -7.61
N ARG A 176 8.18 36.51 -8.15
CA ARG A 176 7.90 36.82 -9.55
C ARG A 176 9.14 36.52 -10.38
N LEU A 177 8.95 35.85 -11.51
CA LEU A 177 10.00 35.42 -12.43
C LEU A 177 10.23 36.48 -13.51
N ALA A 178 11.11 37.46 -13.24
CA ALA A 178 11.46 38.48 -14.24
C ALA A 178 12.57 37.97 -15.19
N PRO A 179 12.66 38.48 -16.44
CA PRO A 179 13.65 37.99 -17.43
C PRO A 179 15.12 38.12 -17.00
N THR A 180 15.42 38.97 -16.01
CA THR A 180 16.78 39.25 -15.53
C THR A 180 17.01 38.83 -14.07
N GLY A 181 16.06 38.15 -13.42
CA GLY A 181 16.20 37.78 -12.01
C GLY A 181 14.87 37.49 -11.30
N LEU A 182 14.98 37.08 -10.04
CA LEU A 182 13.84 36.76 -9.18
C LEU A 182 13.46 37.99 -8.34
N VAL A 183 12.16 38.25 -8.20
CA VAL A 183 11.64 39.32 -7.33
C VAL A 183 10.79 38.70 -6.24
N THR A 184 11.30 38.67 -5.01
CA THR A 184 10.57 38.14 -3.85
C THR A 184 9.28 38.94 -3.60
N ILE A 185 8.17 38.24 -3.50
CA ILE A 185 6.86 38.79 -3.12
C ILE A 185 6.62 38.56 -1.63
N ALA A 186 6.81 37.32 -1.18
CA ALA A 186 6.67 36.90 0.22
C ALA A 186 7.58 35.69 0.53
N THR A 187 7.87 35.47 1.81
CA THR A 187 8.44 34.20 2.31
C THR A 187 7.30 33.39 2.95
N VAL A 188 7.18 32.12 2.59
CA VAL A 188 6.00 31.25 2.82
C VAL A 188 6.36 29.98 3.58
N ASP A 189 5.36 29.27 4.10
CA ASP A 189 5.56 27.93 4.69
C ASP A 189 6.09 26.92 3.66
N GLN A 190 6.74 25.86 4.12
CA GLN A 190 6.99 24.68 3.30
C GLN A 190 5.65 24.01 2.95
N ASN A 191 5.52 23.50 1.70
CA ASN A 191 4.27 22.97 1.12
C ASN A 191 3.15 24.03 1.00
N ALA A 192 3.49 25.32 0.84
CA ALA A 192 2.50 26.39 0.70
C ALA A 192 1.77 26.41 -0.66
N GLU A 193 2.20 25.65 -1.66
CA GLU A 193 1.64 25.65 -3.03
C GLU A 193 0.11 25.42 -3.07
N ASP A 194 -0.42 24.39 -2.39
CA ASP A 194 -1.85 24.05 -2.43
C ASP A 194 -2.75 25.04 -1.65
N LEU A 195 -2.12 25.96 -0.90
CA LEU A 195 -2.76 27.04 -0.16
C LEU A 195 -2.43 28.44 -0.73
N SER A 196 -1.62 28.52 -1.79
CA SER A 196 -1.18 29.78 -2.39
C SER A 196 -1.98 30.10 -3.65
N ILE A 197 -2.81 31.14 -3.60
CA ILE A 197 -3.72 31.49 -4.70
C ILE A 197 -3.69 32.99 -4.96
N ILE A 198 -3.31 33.39 -6.18
CA ILE A 198 -3.50 34.75 -6.66
C ILE A 198 -4.89 34.82 -7.34
N LEU A 199 -5.72 35.75 -6.88
CA LEU A 199 -7.07 36.04 -7.36
C LEU A 199 -7.12 37.49 -7.88
N PRO A 200 -6.79 37.74 -9.16
CA PRO A 200 -6.71 39.10 -9.71
C PRO A 200 -8.06 39.84 -9.69
N GLU A 201 -9.16 39.15 -9.99
CA GLU A 201 -10.51 39.76 -10.04
C GLU A 201 -10.99 40.20 -8.65
N GLN A 202 -10.79 39.34 -7.65
CA GLN A 202 -11.14 39.58 -6.24
C GLN A 202 -10.04 40.37 -5.49
N GLN A 203 -8.99 40.83 -6.20
CA GLN A 203 -7.84 41.55 -5.67
C GLN A 203 -7.24 40.90 -4.41
N THR A 204 -7.12 39.56 -4.39
CA THR A 204 -6.65 38.81 -3.21
C THR A 204 -5.44 37.92 -3.54
N LEU A 205 -4.44 37.87 -2.66
CA LEU A 205 -3.45 36.79 -2.58
C LEU A 205 -3.71 35.98 -1.32
N PHE A 206 -3.79 34.66 -1.46
CA PHE A 206 -3.68 33.71 -0.37
C PHE A 206 -2.25 33.17 -0.28
N LEU A 207 -1.74 33.02 0.94
CA LEU A 207 -0.50 32.30 1.26
C LEU A 207 -0.59 31.63 2.63
N ALA A 208 0.08 30.49 2.79
CA ALA A 208 0.38 29.92 4.10
C ALA A 208 1.71 30.48 4.64
N ARG A 209 1.71 30.94 5.89
CA ARG A 209 2.89 31.43 6.60
C ARG A 209 2.75 31.27 8.12
N ASN A 210 3.72 30.66 8.78
CA ASN A 210 3.70 30.33 10.20
C ASN A 210 2.41 29.57 10.62
N GLN A 211 2.01 28.53 9.88
CA GLN A 211 0.76 27.78 10.11
C GLN A 211 -0.50 28.66 10.10
N THR A 212 -0.47 29.77 9.36
CA THR A 212 -1.57 30.73 9.24
C THR A 212 -1.83 31.02 7.77
N LEU A 213 -3.08 30.86 7.33
CA LEU A 213 -3.53 31.33 6.03
C LEU A 213 -3.77 32.84 6.09
N PHE A 214 -3.06 33.61 5.29
CA PHE A 214 -3.28 35.05 5.14
C PHE A 214 -4.03 35.36 3.85
N ALA A 215 -5.07 36.19 3.95
CA ALA A 215 -5.69 36.82 2.80
C ALA A 215 -5.15 38.24 2.67
N ILE A 216 -4.47 38.55 1.56
CA ILE A 216 -3.76 39.80 1.33
C ILE A 216 -4.42 40.58 0.20
N ASP A 217 -4.62 41.87 0.43
CA ASP A 217 -5.13 42.80 -0.56
C ASP A 217 -4.05 43.13 -1.61
N LEU A 218 -4.32 42.83 -2.88
CA LEU A 218 -3.34 43.00 -3.97
C LEU A 218 -3.06 44.48 -4.31
N THR A 219 -3.96 45.40 -3.96
CA THR A 219 -3.80 46.84 -4.23
C THR A 219 -2.92 47.53 -3.17
N THR A 220 -2.96 47.06 -1.93
CA THR A 220 -2.23 47.67 -0.79
C THR A 220 -1.04 46.85 -0.28
N GLY A 221 -0.97 45.55 -0.61
CA GLY A 221 0.06 44.63 -0.13
C GLY A 221 -0.06 44.28 1.37
N LEU A 222 -1.23 44.50 1.97
CA LEU A 222 -1.50 44.30 3.39
C LEU A 222 -2.48 43.13 3.64
N PRO A 223 -2.33 42.37 4.74
CA PRO A 223 -3.34 41.41 5.16
C PRO A 223 -4.70 42.07 5.42
N ARG A 224 -5.76 41.53 4.79
CA ARG A 224 -7.16 41.82 5.15
C ARG A 224 -7.56 41.06 6.40
N TRP A 225 -7.18 39.78 6.46
CA TRP A 225 -7.49 38.85 7.55
C TRP A 225 -6.51 37.66 7.55
N SER A 226 -6.54 36.89 8.65
CA SER A 226 -5.72 35.69 8.84
C SER A 226 -6.53 34.58 9.53
N TYR A 227 -6.27 33.33 9.18
CA TYR A 227 -6.96 32.15 9.72
C TYR A 227 -5.95 31.06 10.15
N PRO A 228 -6.05 30.50 11.37
CA PRO A 228 -5.10 29.51 11.87
C PRO A 228 -5.34 28.13 11.25
N LEU A 229 -4.30 27.56 10.64
CA LEU A 229 -4.31 26.21 10.06
C LEU A 229 -4.23 25.14 11.17
N GLN A 230 -4.58 23.90 10.82
CA GLN A 230 -4.28 22.74 11.66
C GLN A 230 -2.76 22.50 11.73
N PRO A 231 -2.24 21.87 12.82
CA PRO A 231 -0.82 21.62 12.98
C PRO A 231 -0.22 20.82 11.81
N LYS A 232 0.93 21.28 11.31
CA LYS A 232 1.64 20.69 10.17
C LYS A 232 2.98 20.06 10.56
N SER A 233 3.39 19.07 9.77
CA SER A 233 4.75 18.51 9.76
C SER A 233 5.31 18.54 8.34
N ASN A 234 6.62 18.30 8.19
CA ASN A 234 7.33 18.33 6.90
C ASN A 234 6.84 17.28 5.88
N TYR A 235 5.97 16.35 6.31
CA TYR A 235 5.40 15.25 5.52
C TYR A 235 3.89 15.40 5.25
N ASP A 236 3.25 16.50 5.66
CA ASP A 236 1.85 16.77 5.31
C ASP A 236 1.76 17.54 3.99
N TYR A 237 1.42 16.81 2.93
CA TYR A 237 1.34 17.27 1.54
C TYR A 237 -0.11 17.37 1.02
N GLN A 238 -1.10 17.54 1.90
CA GLN A 238 -2.52 17.33 1.53
C GLN A 238 -3.47 18.40 2.06
N SER A 239 -3.05 19.66 2.10
CA SER A 239 -4.00 20.79 2.26
C SER A 239 -4.57 21.21 0.89
N SER A 240 -5.70 21.90 0.86
CA SER A 240 -6.27 22.45 -0.37
C SER A 240 -7.14 23.68 -0.10
N LEU A 241 -7.12 24.64 -1.02
CA LEU A 241 -7.92 25.88 -0.95
C LEU A 241 -8.60 26.13 -2.31
N THR A 242 -9.88 26.51 -2.28
CA THR A 242 -10.61 26.92 -3.49
C THR A 242 -11.60 28.04 -3.21
N VAL A 243 -12.01 28.77 -4.26
CA VAL A 243 -12.99 29.86 -4.16
C VAL A 243 -14.40 29.29 -4.28
N ASP A 244 -15.35 29.81 -3.50
CA ASP A 244 -16.74 29.40 -3.64
C ASP A 244 -17.35 29.88 -4.97
N GLN A 245 -18.39 29.17 -5.44
CA GLN A 245 -19.05 29.43 -6.72
C GLN A 245 -19.67 30.84 -6.82
N ALA A 246 -19.87 31.51 -5.68
CA ALA A 246 -20.35 32.89 -5.62
C ALA A 246 -19.24 33.95 -5.73
N GLY A 247 -17.96 33.56 -5.59
CA GLY A 247 -16.82 34.48 -5.54
C GLY A 247 -16.77 35.32 -4.25
N THR A 248 -17.50 34.90 -3.21
CA THR A 248 -17.69 35.65 -1.95
C THR A 248 -16.96 35.03 -0.76
N GLY A 249 -16.47 33.81 -0.91
CA GLY A 249 -15.79 33.05 0.12
C GLY A 249 -14.81 32.04 -0.46
N VAL A 250 -14.13 31.33 0.43
CA VAL A 250 -13.21 30.25 0.10
C VAL A 250 -13.49 29.03 0.97
N TYR A 251 -13.40 27.85 0.38
CA TYR A 251 -13.33 26.59 1.11
C TYR A 251 -11.87 26.25 1.34
N LEU A 252 -11.49 26.07 2.60
CA LEU A 252 -10.21 25.57 3.06
C LEU A 252 -10.39 24.15 3.59
N LEU A 253 -9.67 23.20 3.02
CA LEU A 253 -9.53 21.84 3.55
C LEU A 253 -8.12 21.69 4.13
N ASP A 254 -8.01 21.48 5.44
CA ASP A 254 -6.72 21.32 6.11
C ASP A 254 -6.63 20.08 7.02
N ARG A 255 -5.66 19.22 6.68
CA ARG A 255 -5.25 18.04 7.45
C ARG A 255 -4.41 18.44 8.67
N SER A 256 -4.53 17.67 9.75
CA SER A 256 -3.70 17.74 10.96
C SER A 256 -2.63 16.64 10.93
N SER A 257 -1.37 17.00 11.16
CA SER A 257 -0.28 16.02 11.19
C SER A 257 -0.19 15.22 12.50
N LEU A 258 -0.98 15.57 13.53
CA LEU A 258 -0.94 14.94 14.86
C LEU A 258 -1.85 13.72 14.99
N ASP A 259 -3.02 13.78 14.36
CA ASP A 259 -4.09 12.78 14.46
C ASP A 259 -4.67 12.39 13.09
N GLN A 260 -4.11 12.92 12.00
CA GLN A 260 -4.56 12.71 10.62
C GLN A 260 -6.01 13.15 10.35
N SER A 261 -6.59 13.98 11.24
CA SER A 261 -7.93 14.53 11.07
C SER A 261 -7.98 15.56 9.94
N TRP A 262 -9.11 15.60 9.23
CA TRP A 262 -9.36 16.55 8.15
C TRP A 262 -10.40 17.58 8.59
N ARG A 263 -10.11 18.87 8.42
CA ARG A 263 -11.04 19.95 8.72
C ARG A 263 -11.41 20.70 7.45
N LEU A 264 -12.71 20.87 7.20
CA LEU A 264 -13.24 21.73 6.14
C LEU A 264 -13.81 23.01 6.76
N SER A 265 -13.40 24.17 6.25
CA SER A 265 -13.83 25.50 6.71
C SER A 265 -14.27 26.36 5.52
N HIS A 266 -15.44 26.99 5.62
CA HIS A 266 -15.93 27.97 4.62
C HIS A 266 -15.77 29.38 5.19
N LEU A 267 -14.91 30.19 4.57
CA LEU A 267 -14.48 31.50 5.07
C LEU A 267 -14.94 32.62 4.12
N ASN A 268 -15.42 33.72 4.66
CA ASN A 268 -15.77 34.92 3.90
C ASN A 268 -14.50 35.57 3.31
N LEU A 269 -14.50 35.87 2.01
CA LEU A 269 -13.33 36.39 1.30
C LEU A 269 -12.96 37.83 1.72
N ALA A 270 -13.92 38.61 2.19
CA ALA A 270 -13.71 40.00 2.59
C ALA A 270 -13.17 40.15 4.03
N ASP A 271 -13.68 39.37 5.00
CA ASP A 271 -13.36 39.55 6.43
C ASP A 271 -12.89 38.29 7.18
N GLY A 272 -12.74 37.15 6.50
CA GLY A 272 -12.19 35.91 7.05
C GLY A 272 -13.11 35.19 8.03
N ARG A 273 -14.35 35.64 8.22
CA ARG A 273 -15.29 34.99 9.13
C ARG A 273 -15.77 33.66 8.57
N LEU A 274 -15.88 32.67 9.46
CA LEU A 274 -16.56 31.42 9.16
C LEU A 274 -18.01 31.69 8.76
N LEU A 275 -18.37 31.29 7.54
CA LEU A 275 -19.74 31.35 7.01
C LEU A 275 -20.57 30.20 7.58
N ASN A 276 -19.96 29.01 7.67
CA ASN A 276 -20.50 27.80 8.31
C ASN A 276 -19.53 27.31 9.41
N PRO A 277 -20.01 26.55 10.43
CA PRO A 277 -19.14 25.90 11.40
C PRO A 277 -18.13 24.95 10.72
N PRO A 278 -16.86 24.87 11.19
CA PRO A 278 -15.89 23.94 10.64
C PRO A 278 -16.34 22.49 10.80
N GLN A 279 -16.19 21.69 9.75
CA GLN A 279 -16.57 20.28 9.73
C GLN A 279 -15.33 19.41 9.90
N GLN A 280 -15.37 18.51 10.89
CA GLN A 280 -14.35 17.48 11.08
C GLN A 280 -14.72 16.24 10.27
N LEU A 281 -13.73 15.69 9.58
CA LEU A 281 -13.84 14.59 8.63
C LEU A 281 -12.78 13.54 8.99
N SER A 282 -13.19 12.27 9.02
CA SER A 282 -12.31 11.13 9.34
C SER A 282 -12.21 10.01 8.27
N PRO A 283 -12.54 10.16 6.97
CA PRO A 283 -12.24 9.09 6.00
C PRO A 283 -10.75 9.05 5.65
N ARG A 284 -10.25 7.87 5.25
CA ARG A 284 -8.94 7.71 4.58
C ARG A 284 -9.01 8.24 3.14
N LEU A 285 -9.12 9.56 3.00
CA LEU A 285 -9.24 10.25 1.72
C LEU A 285 -7.93 10.17 0.93
N HIS A 286 -7.98 9.49 -0.23
CA HIS A 286 -6.87 9.42 -1.19
C HIS A 286 -7.25 10.22 -2.44
N SER A 287 -6.26 10.89 -3.06
CA SER A 287 -6.40 11.71 -4.27
C SER A 287 -7.63 12.63 -4.25
N ILE A 288 -7.63 13.62 -3.35
CA ILE A 288 -8.77 14.50 -3.09
C ILE A 288 -8.74 15.79 -3.94
N SER A 289 -9.92 16.23 -4.38
CA SER A 289 -10.16 17.54 -5.01
C SER A 289 -11.33 18.25 -4.31
N LEU A 290 -11.10 19.49 -3.91
CA LEU A 290 -12.08 20.37 -3.27
C LEU A 290 -12.67 21.32 -4.31
N VAL A 291 -13.99 21.30 -4.50
CA VAL A 291 -14.68 22.10 -5.53
C VAL A 291 -15.46 23.29 -4.96
N GLY A 292 -15.76 24.27 -5.82
CA GLY A 292 -16.38 25.55 -5.43
C GLY A 292 -17.81 25.49 -4.86
N ASP A 293 -18.47 24.33 -4.82
CA ASP A 293 -19.73 24.12 -4.07
C ASP A 293 -19.54 23.44 -2.70
N GLY A 294 -18.31 23.44 -2.19
CA GLY A 294 -17.90 22.92 -0.88
C GLY A 294 -17.78 21.40 -0.80
N LYS A 295 -17.99 20.67 -1.91
CA LYS A 295 -17.98 19.20 -1.91
C LYS A 295 -16.58 18.66 -2.18
N LEU A 296 -16.39 17.42 -1.76
CA LEU A 296 -15.11 16.73 -1.83
C LEU A 296 -15.23 15.57 -2.82
N TRP A 297 -14.39 15.59 -3.85
CA TRP A 297 -14.24 14.47 -4.77
C TRP A 297 -12.97 13.70 -4.42
N PHE A 298 -13.04 12.38 -4.39
CA PHE A 298 -11.91 11.52 -4.02
C PHE A 298 -12.04 10.16 -4.71
N VAL A 299 -10.93 9.42 -4.78
CA VAL A 299 -10.91 8.04 -5.27
C VAL A 299 -10.74 7.08 -4.10
N ASP A 300 -11.57 6.05 -4.06
CA ASP A 300 -11.48 4.94 -3.11
C ASP A 300 -11.81 3.62 -3.83
N ASN A 301 -10.97 2.60 -3.65
CA ASN A 301 -11.08 1.28 -4.29
C ASN A 301 -11.41 1.36 -5.81
N ASP A 302 -10.58 2.08 -6.56
CA ASP A 302 -10.69 2.30 -8.02
C ASP A 302 -12.03 2.91 -8.49
N LYS A 303 -12.69 3.69 -7.63
CA LYS A 303 -13.93 4.41 -7.95
C LYS A 303 -13.90 5.87 -7.55
N LEU A 304 -14.51 6.70 -8.39
CA LEU A 304 -14.72 8.11 -8.08
C LEU A 304 -15.94 8.29 -7.18
N TYR A 305 -15.75 9.04 -6.09
CA TYR A 305 -16.79 9.41 -5.15
C TYR A 305 -16.88 10.92 -4.98
N ARG A 306 -18.10 11.41 -4.73
CA ARG A 306 -18.34 12.75 -4.19
C ARG A 306 -18.98 12.64 -2.81
N LEU A 307 -18.30 13.18 -1.80
CA LEU A 307 -18.86 13.43 -0.47
C LEU A 307 -19.49 14.83 -0.44
N ASP A 308 -20.71 14.91 0.09
CA ASP A 308 -21.36 16.12 0.55
C ASP A 308 -21.07 16.31 2.06
N PRO A 309 -20.20 17.26 2.47
CA PRO A 309 -19.74 17.33 3.85
C PRO A 309 -20.78 17.80 4.87
N GLU A 310 -21.80 18.55 4.44
CA GLU A 310 -22.90 19.00 5.30
C GLU A 310 -23.84 17.85 5.69
N THR A 311 -24.18 16.99 4.73
CA THR A 311 -25.09 15.86 4.93
C THR A 311 -24.37 14.54 5.24
N GLN A 312 -23.05 14.51 5.10
CA GLN A 312 -22.21 13.29 5.09
C GLN A 312 -22.68 12.24 4.05
N THR A 313 -23.36 12.66 2.99
CA THR A 313 -23.83 11.74 1.94
C THR A 313 -22.76 11.55 0.85
N GLN A 314 -22.47 10.28 0.53
CA GLN A 314 -21.52 9.89 -0.51
C GLN A 314 -22.27 9.42 -1.76
N ARG A 315 -21.89 9.93 -2.92
CA ARG A 315 -22.41 9.49 -4.23
C ARG A 315 -21.30 8.80 -5.03
N ASP A 316 -21.57 7.57 -5.46
CA ASP A 316 -20.75 6.80 -6.40
C ASP A 316 -20.88 7.40 -7.82
N PHE A 317 -19.75 7.64 -8.47
CA PHE A 317 -19.65 8.09 -9.87
C PHE A 317 -18.98 7.03 -10.76
N GLY A 318 -18.90 5.77 -10.33
CA GLY A 318 -18.36 4.67 -11.12
C GLY A 318 -16.83 4.54 -11.08
N ALA A 319 -16.33 3.46 -11.68
CA ALA A 319 -14.93 3.10 -11.68
C ALA A 319 -14.02 4.09 -12.43
N VAL A 320 -12.75 4.14 -12.03
CA VAL A 320 -11.67 4.87 -12.68
C VAL A 320 -10.49 3.92 -12.91
N SER A 321 -9.68 4.16 -13.93
CA SER A 321 -8.46 3.39 -14.24
C SER A 321 -7.19 4.00 -13.65
N ASP A 322 -7.29 5.18 -13.05
CA ASP A 322 -6.22 5.88 -12.35
C ASP A 322 -6.84 6.69 -11.19
N THR A 323 -6.07 6.96 -10.13
CA THR A 323 -6.60 7.68 -8.95
C THR A 323 -6.57 9.21 -9.10
N GLN A 324 -5.96 9.76 -10.14
CA GLN A 324 -5.83 11.21 -10.31
C GLN A 324 -7.14 11.88 -10.74
N ILE A 325 -7.55 12.87 -9.94
CA ILE A 325 -8.64 13.79 -10.26
C ILE A 325 -8.02 15.10 -10.76
N LEU A 326 -8.28 15.45 -12.02
CA LEU A 326 -7.69 16.63 -12.66
C LEU A 326 -8.63 17.84 -12.55
N GLY A 327 -8.11 18.98 -12.08
CA GLY A 327 -8.83 20.26 -12.04
C GLY A 327 -8.49 21.09 -10.81
N ASP A 328 -8.68 22.40 -10.88
CA ASP A 328 -8.40 23.34 -9.77
C ASP A 328 -9.56 23.51 -8.78
N GLY A 329 -10.69 22.84 -9.04
CA GLY A 329 -11.93 22.90 -8.26
C GLY A 329 -12.71 24.21 -8.32
N ARG A 330 -12.06 25.33 -8.71
CA ARG A 330 -12.68 26.64 -8.94
C ARG A 330 -13.53 26.59 -10.21
N GLN A 331 -13.01 25.90 -11.22
CA GLN A 331 -13.65 25.69 -12.50
C GLN A 331 -14.64 24.52 -12.47
N ALA A 332 -15.83 24.71 -13.04
CA ALA A 332 -16.91 23.72 -13.13
C ALA A 332 -16.63 22.54 -14.08
N ALA A 333 -15.50 21.85 -13.89
CA ALA A 333 -15.20 20.52 -14.42
C ALA A 333 -14.08 19.87 -13.61
N LEU A 334 -14.20 18.56 -13.39
CA LEU A 334 -13.09 17.67 -13.04
C LEU A 334 -12.85 16.69 -14.20
N GLY A 335 -11.63 16.21 -14.37
CA GLY A 335 -11.27 15.19 -15.34
C GLY A 335 -10.79 13.91 -14.66
N VAL A 336 -11.24 12.74 -15.12
CA VAL A 336 -10.78 11.44 -14.62
C VAL A 336 -10.56 10.46 -15.78
N PHE A 337 -9.65 9.51 -15.60
CA PHE A 337 -9.48 8.39 -16.53
C PHE A 337 -10.41 7.25 -16.15
N ARG A 338 -11.30 6.87 -17.06
CA ARG A 338 -12.14 5.65 -16.94
C ARG A 338 -11.41 4.43 -17.48
N GLU A 339 -10.66 4.62 -18.56
CA GLU A 339 -9.78 3.63 -19.22
C GLU A 339 -8.56 4.39 -19.79
N PRO A 340 -7.43 3.73 -20.12
CA PRO A 340 -6.26 4.40 -20.72
C PRO A 340 -6.53 5.13 -22.06
N THR A 341 -7.64 4.80 -22.74
CA THR A 341 -8.13 5.50 -23.94
C THR A 341 -9.45 6.25 -23.72
N LYS A 342 -9.98 6.28 -22.49
CA LYS A 342 -11.27 6.90 -22.16
C LYS A 342 -11.12 7.86 -20.99
N PHE A 343 -11.19 9.15 -21.28
CA PHE A 343 -11.13 10.23 -20.32
C PHE A 343 -12.52 10.87 -20.18
N SER A 344 -12.94 11.24 -18.98
CA SER A 344 -14.28 11.79 -18.74
C SER A 344 -14.19 13.13 -18.03
N LEU A 345 -14.85 14.14 -18.62
CA LEU A 345 -15.04 15.47 -18.05
C LEU A 345 -16.36 15.52 -17.28
N ILE A 346 -16.30 15.78 -15.98
CA ILE A 346 -17.45 15.81 -15.08
C ILE A 346 -17.66 17.26 -14.61
N ASP A 347 -18.74 17.90 -15.06
CA ASP A 347 -19.18 19.18 -14.49
C ASP A 347 -19.73 18.90 -13.09
N TRP A 348 -18.98 19.29 -12.06
CA TRP A 348 -19.33 18.98 -10.67
C TRP A 348 -20.59 19.71 -10.19
N ALA A 349 -20.90 20.89 -10.76
CA ALA A 349 -21.98 21.76 -10.30
C ALA A 349 -23.35 21.21 -10.69
N ASN A 350 -23.48 20.57 -11.85
CA ASN A 350 -24.70 19.87 -12.26
C ASN A 350 -24.57 18.33 -12.24
N SER A 351 -23.38 17.79 -11.97
CA SER A 351 -23.08 16.35 -11.97
C SER A 351 -23.33 15.64 -13.32
N THR A 352 -23.16 16.36 -14.44
CA THR A 352 -23.14 15.78 -15.79
C THR A 352 -21.74 15.33 -16.18
N GLU A 353 -21.65 14.28 -17.00
CA GLU A 353 -20.40 13.68 -17.43
C GLU A 353 -20.35 13.59 -18.96
N HIS A 354 -19.20 13.92 -19.54
CA HIS A 354 -18.92 13.85 -20.96
C HIS A 354 -17.68 12.98 -21.20
N ASP A 355 -17.89 11.84 -21.87
CA ASP A 355 -16.84 10.90 -22.24
C ASP A 355 -16.10 11.34 -23.51
N VAL A 356 -14.77 11.46 -23.42
CA VAL A 356 -13.83 11.72 -24.51
C VAL A 356 -13.00 10.46 -24.77
N THR A 357 -13.20 9.84 -25.93
CA THR A 357 -12.36 8.72 -26.39
C THR A 357 -11.08 9.26 -27.01
N LEU A 358 -9.94 9.01 -26.38
CA LEU A 358 -8.63 9.38 -26.92
C LEU A 358 -8.32 8.53 -28.16
N ALA A 359 -8.20 9.19 -29.32
CA ALA A 359 -8.13 8.52 -30.63
C ALA A 359 -6.84 7.69 -30.83
N THR A 360 -5.82 7.92 -30.01
CA THR A 360 -4.60 7.10 -29.90
C THR A 360 -4.16 7.03 -28.44
N PRO A 361 -3.82 5.85 -27.88
CA PRO A 361 -3.31 5.75 -26.50
C PRO A 361 -1.99 6.52 -26.33
N PHE A 362 -1.71 6.92 -25.09
CA PHE A 362 -0.42 7.48 -24.69
C PHE A 362 0.66 6.38 -24.59
N GLN A 363 1.93 6.76 -24.43
CA GLN A 363 3.05 5.81 -24.54
C GLN A 363 3.43 5.18 -23.19
N GLY A 364 2.94 3.96 -22.97
CA GLY A 364 3.27 3.15 -21.80
C GLY A 364 2.46 3.57 -20.57
N THR A 365 3.10 3.53 -19.41
CA THR A 365 2.43 3.77 -18.12
C THR A 365 2.32 5.27 -17.83
N MET A 366 1.15 5.73 -17.36
CA MET A 366 0.96 7.11 -16.94
C MET A 366 1.72 7.41 -15.63
N LEU A 367 2.21 8.65 -15.48
CA LEU A 367 2.77 9.19 -14.24
C LEU A 367 1.87 10.29 -13.68
N SER A 368 1.42 11.20 -14.55
CA SER A 368 0.46 12.22 -14.20
C SER A 368 -0.22 12.81 -15.43
N ALA A 369 -1.30 13.56 -15.22
CA ALA A 369 -1.95 14.32 -16.28
C ALA A 369 -2.30 15.74 -15.83
N SER A 370 -2.67 16.60 -16.77
CA SER A 370 -3.06 17.99 -16.50
C SER A 370 -4.02 18.51 -17.56
N LEU A 371 -4.97 19.35 -17.16
CA LEU A 371 -5.92 20.04 -18.05
C LEU A 371 -5.49 21.49 -18.32
N SER A 372 -5.76 21.99 -19.52
CA SER A 372 -5.61 23.42 -19.82
C SER A 372 -6.63 24.24 -19.02
N ASN A 373 -6.32 25.52 -18.79
CA ASN A 373 -7.22 26.43 -18.08
C ASN A 373 -8.55 26.71 -18.83
N ASP A 374 -8.65 26.36 -20.12
CA ASP A 374 -9.89 26.38 -20.90
C ASP A 374 -10.50 24.98 -21.14
N ARG A 375 -9.88 23.93 -20.59
CA ARG A 375 -10.29 22.50 -20.66
C ARG A 375 -10.37 21.93 -22.08
N THR A 376 -9.75 22.59 -23.05
CA THR A 376 -9.69 22.12 -24.45
C THR A 376 -8.55 21.14 -24.70
N ILE A 377 -7.49 21.16 -23.88
CA ILE A 377 -6.30 20.30 -24.00
C ILE A 377 -6.10 19.49 -22.71
N LEU A 378 -5.85 18.19 -22.87
CA LEU A 378 -5.31 17.29 -21.85
C LEU A 378 -3.86 16.96 -22.20
N ILE A 379 -2.94 17.13 -21.24
CA ILE A 379 -1.59 16.57 -21.33
C ILE A 379 -1.49 15.34 -20.44
N VAL A 380 -0.95 14.25 -20.99
CA VAL A 380 -0.61 13.02 -20.29
C VAL A 380 0.90 12.85 -20.25
N ASN A 381 1.44 12.73 -19.04
CA ASN A 381 2.83 12.44 -18.73
C ASN A 381 2.96 10.93 -18.54
N SER A 382 3.80 10.28 -19.33
CA SER A 382 3.86 8.81 -19.42
C SER A 382 5.29 8.31 -19.65
N PHE A 383 5.55 7.03 -19.40
CA PHE A 383 6.86 6.42 -19.61
C PHE A 383 6.80 5.02 -20.21
N VAL A 384 7.82 4.70 -21.01
CA VAL A 384 8.06 3.36 -21.54
C VAL A 384 9.27 2.77 -20.84
N ALA A 385 9.00 1.84 -19.92
CA ALA A 385 10.02 1.06 -19.21
C ALA A 385 10.87 0.25 -20.21
N ASN A 386 12.18 0.18 -19.98
CA ASN A 386 13.05 -0.70 -20.77
C ASN A 386 13.36 -2.00 -19.99
N PRO A 387 13.09 -3.20 -20.54
CA PRO A 387 13.41 -4.46 -19.88
C PRO A 387 14.93 -4.73 -19.77
N ASN A 388 15.77 -3.94 -20.46
CA ASN A 388 17.21 -3.92 -20.25
C ASN A 388 17.59 -2.70 -19.38
N PRO A 389 17.98 -2.89 -18.10
CA PRO A 389 18.30 -1.78 -17.18
C PRO A 389 19.55 -0.97 -17.57
N LYS A 390 20.27 -1.36 -18.63
CA LYS A 390 21.39 -0.59 -19.20
C LYS A 390 20.93 0.45 -20.25
N ILE A 391 19.65 0.47 -20.61
CA ILE A 391 19.06 1.43 -21.54
C ILE A 391 18.12 2.35 -20.73
N ARG A 392 18.26 3.67 -20.87
CA ARG A 392 17.41 4.62 -20.14
C ARG A 392 15.93 4.46 -20.54
N THR A 393 15.06 4.44 -19.53
CA THR A 393 13.61 4.66 -19.67
C THR A 393 13.35 5.97 -20.42
N LYS A 394 12.32 5.96 -21.29
CA LYS A 394 11.87 7.16 -22.02
C LYS A 394 10.61 7.71 -21.39
N TYR A 395 10.51 9.04 -21.31
CA TYR A 395 9.37 9.76 -20.76
C TYR A 395 8.75 10.64 -21.85
N PHE A 396 7.43 10.81 -21.82
CA PHE A 396 6.68 11.48 -22.87
C PHE A 396 5.59 12.40 -22.30
N HIS A 397 5.50 13.61 -22.83
CA HIS A 397 4.30 14.43 -22.75
C HIS A 397 3.48 14.23 -24.03
N SER A 398 2.23 13.77 -23.90
CA SER A 398 1.28 13.56 -24.99
C SER A 398 0.09 14.50 -24.81
N ALA A 399 -0.14 15.40 -25.77
CA ALA A 399 -1.18 16.42 -25.71
C ALA A 399 -2.36 16.06 -26.62
N TYR A 400 -3.57 16.07 -26.07
CA TYR A 400 -4.82 15.69 -26.70
C TYR A 400 -5.79 16.86 -26.74
N ASN A 401 -6.47 17.08 -27.88
CA ASN A 401 -7.65 17.93 -27.93
C ASN A 401 -8.86 17.16 -27.38
N LEU A 402 -9.64 17.80 -26.51
CA LEU A 402 -10.77 17.16 -25.82
C LEU A 402 -12.11 17.29 -26.56
N ASP A 403 -12.22 18.13 -27.60
CA ASP A 403 -13.43 18.20 -28.45
C ASP A 403 -13.61 16.95 -29.33
N ASN A 404 -12.52 16.23 -29.61
CA ASN A 404 -12.50 15.08 -30.52
C ASN A 404 -11.53 13.94 -30.12
N GLY A 405 -10.80 14.08 -29.01
CA GLY A 405 -9.86 13.08 -28.50
C GLY A 405 -8.56 12.92 -29.31
N ALA A 406 -8.29 13.77 -30.31
CA ALA A 406 -7.11 13.61 -31.17
C ALA A 406 -5.81 14.03 -30.46
N LEU A 407 -4.76 13.22 -30.61
CA LEU A 407 -3.40 13.59 -30.23
C LEU A 407 -2.91 14.74 -31.14
N VAL A 408 -2.73 15.93 -30.57
CA VAL A 408 -2.27 17.13 -31.29
C VAL A 408 -0.75 17.30 -31.25
N ALA A 409 -0.09 16.83 -30.18
CA ALA A 409 1.37 16.85 -30.07
C ALA A 409 1.90 15.74 -29.15
N ILE A 410 3.14 15.33 -29.39
CA ILE A 410 3.90 14.45 -28.50
C ILE A 410 5.35 14.92 -28.43
N ARG A 411 6.00 14.73 -27.27
CA ARG A 411 7.39 15.12 -27.00
C ARG A 411 8.04 14.13 -26.05
N GLU A 412 9.20 13.60 -26.42
CA GLU A 412 10.09 12.87 -25.51
C GLU A 412 10.81 13.87 -24.59
N VAL A 413 10.92 13.53 -23.30
CA VAL A 413 11.46 14.38 -22.22
C VAL A 413 12.26 13.56 -21.19
N ASP A 414 12.94 14.26 -20.28
CA ASP A 414 13.67 13.65 -19.15
C ASP A 414 12.75 13.43 -17.93
N LEU A 415 13.13 12.47 -17.08
CA LEU A 415 12.38 11.97 -15.90
C LEU A 415 11.76 13.06 -15.01
N LEU A 416 12.47 14.15 -14.72
CA LEU A 416 11.99 15.24 -13.85
C LEU A 416 11.52 16.48 -14.61
N THR A 417 10.95 16.29 -15.80
CA THR A 417 10.32 17.37 -16.57
C THR A 417 8.91 17.63 -16.03
N SER A 418 8.64 18.84 -15.55
CA SER A 418 7.33 19.26 -15.04
C SER A 418 6.60 20.14 -16.05
N VAL A 419 5.29 19.99 -16.17
CA VAL A 419 4.44 20.74 -17.11
C VAL A 419 3.30 21.46 -16.37
N TYR A 420 3.05 22.73 -16.68
CA TYR A 420 2.04 23.57 -16.03
C TYR A 420 1.23 24.36 -17.07
N PRO A 421 -0.10 24.54 -16.91
CA PRO A 421 -0.92 25.27 -17.87
C PRO A 421 -0.63 26.78 -17.86
N THR A 422 -0.73 27.44 -19.02
CA THR A 422 -0.66 28.91 -19.12
C THR A 422 -2.05 29.54 -19.19
N THR A 423 -2.13 30.87 -19.31
CA THR A 423 -3.39 31.59 -19.59
C THR A 423 -3.98 31.30 -20.99
N ILE A 424 -3.27 30.57 -21.86
CA ILE A 424 -3.67 30.20 -23.22
C ILE A 424 -3.66 28.67 -23.34
N GLY A 425 -4.80 28.02 -23.63
CA GLY A 425 -4.89 26.54 -23.57
C GLY A 425 -3.94 25.77 -24.49
N ASP A 426 -3.58 26.35 -25.64
CA ASP A 426 -2.59 25.80 -26.59
C ASP A 426 -1.12 25.98 -26.12
N GLN A 427 -0.88 26.60 -24.96
CA GLN A 427 0.46 26.92 -24.44
C GLN A 427 0.65 26.43 -22.99
N TRP A 428 1.83 25.88 -22.74
CA TRP A 428 2.16 25.19 -21.50
C TRP A 428 3.59 25.53 -21.07
N LEU A 429 3.81 25.75 -19.78
CA LEU A 429 5.16 25.93 -19.23
C LEU A 429 5.79 24.54 -19.04
N ILE A 430 7.00 24.35 -19.56
CA ILE A 430 7.82 23.16 -19.31
C ILE A 430 9.07 23.57 -18.54
N LYS A 431 9.21 23.00 -17.34
CA LYS A 431 10.38 23.04 -16.47
C LYS A 431 11.23 21.80 -16.75
N THR A 432 12.50 21.99 -17.14
CA THR A 432 13.44 20.89 -17.41
C THR A 432 14.70 21.07 -16.58
N ASN A 433 15.11 20.01 -15.87
CA ASN A 433 16.27 19.98 -14.98
C ASN A 433 17.47 19.28 -15.67
N ASP A 434 18.57 20.02 -15.89
CA ASP A 434 19.88 19.48 -16.28
C ASP A 434 20.71 19.22 -14.99
N PHE A 435 20.69 17.98 -14.51
CA PHE A 435 21.41 17.56 -13.31
C PHE A 435 22.93 17.61 -13.46
N ASP A 436 23.46 17.30 -14.64
CA ASP A 436 24.92 17.28 -14.90
C ASP A 436 25.55 18.68 -14.83
N ARG A 437 24.71 19.74 -14.78
CA ARG A 437 25.11 21.14 -14.72
C ARG A 437 24.46 21.96 -13.61
N SER A 438 23.59 21.36 -12.79
CA SER A 438 22.74 22.06 -11.82
C SER A 438 21.96 23.24 -12.45
N GLN A 439 21.34 23.03 -13.61
CA GLN A 439 20.61 24.08 -14.34
C GLN A 439 19.15 23.72 -14.57
N LEU A 440 18.25 24.60 -14.13
CA LEU A 440 16.81 24.50 -14.39
C LEU A 440 16.42 25.49 -15.49
N THR A 441 15.77 25.01 -16.55
CA THR A 441 15.27 25.84 -17.66
C THR A 441 13.75 25.89 -17.72
N LEU A 442 13.19 27.05 -18.06
CA LEU A 442 11.75 27.23 -18.28
C LEU A 442 11.48 27.59 -19.75
N HIS A 443 10.66 26.77 -20.40
CA HIS A 443 10.21 26.94 -21.77
C HIS A 443 8.69 27.10 -21.82
N THR A 444 8.17 27.76 -22.85
CA THR A 444 6.76 27.62 -23.26
C THR A 444 6.69 26.65 -24.43
N TRP A 445 5.98 25.53 -24.23
CA TRP A 445 5.57 24.61 -25.27
C TRP A 445 4.25 25.08 -25.87
N ASN A 446 4.24 25.37 -27.17
CA ASN A 446 3.01 25.55 -27.92
C ASN A 446 2.63 24.19 -28.51
N VAL A 447 1.53 23.58 -28.05
CA VAL A 447 1.12 22.24 -28.49
C VAL A 447 0.63 22.25 -29.94
N ALA A 448 -0.14 23.27 -30.36
CA ALA A 448 -0.70 23.38 -31.71
C ALA A 448 0.36 23.45 -32.83
N THR A 449 1.58 23.89 -32.52
CA THR A 449 2.74 23.91 -33.44
C THR A 449 3.86 22.93 -33.04
N ASN A 450 3.66 22.20 -31.94
CA ASN A 450 4.66 21.40 -31.22
C ASN A 450 6.05 22.08 -31.11
N SER A 451 6.08 23.38 -30.80
CA SER A 451 7.31 24.18 -30.74
C SER A 451 7.64 24.62 -29.32
N LEU A 452 8.94 24.66 -28.97
CA LEU A 452 9.43 25.18 -27.69
C LEU A 452 10.03 26.57 -27.88
N THR A 453 9.57 27.54 -27.10
CA THR A 453 10.18 28.86 -26.97
C THR A 453 10.78 28.99 -25.57
N LYS A 454 12.07 29.31 -25.45
CA LYS A 454 12.69 29.55 -24.14
C LYS A 454 12.10 30.82 -23.50
N ARG A 455 11.65 30.71 -22.25
CA ARG A 455 10.96 31.81 -21.53
C ARG A 455 11.89 32.49 -20.52
N ILE A 456 12.81 31.73 -19.90
CA ILE A 456 13.75 32.21 -18.86
C ILE A 456 15.14 31.62 -19.09
N GLU A 457 16.19 32.38 -18.78
CA GLU A 457 17.59 31.93 -18.76
C GLU A 457 17.88 31.04 -17.53
N PRO A 458 18.60 29.91 -17.67
CA PRO A 458 18.85 28.99 -16.55
C PRO A 458 19.61 29.63 -15.38
N SER A 459 20.33 30.73 -15.59
CA SER A 459 20.97 31.51 -14.54
C SER A 459 20.01 32.27 -13.61
N VAL A 460 18.71 32.36 -13.95
CA VAL A 460 17.69 33.04 -13.11
C VAL A 460 17.08 32.10 -12.09
N LEU A 461 16.94 30.81 -12.41
CA LEU A 461 16.42 29.79 -11.49
C LEU A 461 17.56 28.98 -10.86
N GLY A 462 18.64 28.69 -11.61
CA GLY A 462 19.93 28.24 -11.09
C GLY A 462 19.82 27.02 -10.17
N GLU A 463 20.41 27.15 -8.98
CA GLU A 463 20.46 26.13 -7.92
C GLU A 463 19.20 26.13 -7.02
N HIS A 464 18.23 27.02 -7.25
CA HIS A 464 17.02 27.07 -6.44
C HIS A 464 16.09 25.91 -6.75
N GLY A 465 15.62 25.21 -5.72
CA GLY A 465 14.55 24.23 -5.86
C GLY A 465 13.24 24.94 -6.26
N VAL A 466 12.47 24.36 -7.17
CA VAL A 466 11.20 24.96 -7.65
C VAL A 466 10.06 23.97 -7.44
N ALA A 467 9.17 24.28 -6.49
CA ALA A 467 8.00 23.47 -6.17
C ALA A 467 6.89 23.73 -7.22
N TRP A 468 6.47 24.99 -7.34
CA TRP A 468 5.34 25.41 -8.17
C TRP A 468 5.73 26.54 -9.13
N ILE A 469 5.11 26.58 -10.31
CA ILE A 469 5.18 27.67 -11.29
C ILE A 469 3.77 27.91 -11.86
N GLY A 470 3.36 29.16 -12.04
CA GLY A 470 2.12 29.52 -12.72
C GLY A 470 2.23 30.84 -13.50
N GLU A 471 1.44 30.95 -14.56
CA GLU A 471 1.21 32.22 -15.27
C GLU A 471 -0.13 32.82 -14.82
N VAL A 472 -0.13 34.09 -14.43
CA VAL A 472 -1.30 34.80 -13.92
C VAL A 472 -1.59 36.02 -14.79
N ALA A 473 -2.86 36.19 -15.17
CA ALA A 473 -3.33 37.35 -15.92
C ALA A 473 -3.49 38.60 -15.04
N GLY A 474 -3.10 39.76 -15.57
CA GLY A 474 -3.30 41.05 -14.90
C GLY A 474 -2.01 41.75 -14.48
N ALA A 475 -2.16 42.78 -13.64
CA ALA A 475 -1.07 43.68 -13.28
C ALA A 475 0.00 43.02 -12.39
N THR A 476 1.25 43.42 -12.59
CA THR A 476 2.42 43.00 -11.81
C THR A 476 2.23 43.17 -10.30
N LEU A 477 2.29 42.07 -9.55
CA LEU A 477 2.39 42.14 -8.08
C LEU A 477 3.65 42.87 -7.63
N THR A 478 3.46 43.85 -6.75
CA THR A 478 4.51 44.49 -5.96
C THR A 478 4.98 43.56 -4.83
N PRO A 479 6.25 43.62 -4.42
CA PRO A 479 6.70 42.99 -3.18
C PRO A 479 5.86 43.45 -1.99
N LEU A 480 5.49 42.53 -1.10
CA LEU A 480 4.65 42.84 0.06
C LEU A 480 5.45 43.58 1.15
N ASN A 481 4.81 43.89 2.29
CA ASN A 481 5.51 44.55 3.39
C ASN A 481 6.72 43.72 3.91
N GLN A 482 7.64 44.37 4.63
CA GLN A 482 8.84 43.69 5.16
C GLN A 482 8.52 42.56 6.14
N GLU A 483 7.38 42.60 6.83
CA GLU A 483 6.95 41.56 7.78
C GLU A 483 6.57 40.24 7.09
N LEU A 484 6.03 40.32 5.87
CA LEU A 484 5.67 39.16 5.02
C LEU A 484 6.84 38.66 4.17
N GLN A 485 7.83 39.51 3.91
CA GLN A 485 9.11 39.09 3.32
C GLN A 485 10.09 38.51 4.35
N ALA A 486 9.96 38.87 5.64
CA ALA A 486 10.80 38.32 6.70
C ALA A 486 10.72 36.79 6.76
N ALA A 487 11.82 36.17 7.19
CA ALA A 487 11.92 34.72 7.36
C ALA A 487 10.72 34.17 8.15
N VAL A 488 10.23 33.03 7.72
CA VAL A 488 9.16 32.28 8.37
C VAL A 488 9.82 31.48 9.48
N ALA A 489 9.16 31.37 10.64
CA ALA A 489 9.61 30.41 11.63
C ALA A 489 9.43 29.03 10.99
N PRO A 490 10.50 28.21 10.82
CA PRO A 490 10.36 26.90 10.19
C PRO A 490 9.24 26.13 10.89
N LEU A 491 8.38 25.46 10.09
CA LEU A 491 7.31 24.61 10.62
C LEU A 491 7.91 23.75 11.74
N PRO A 492 7.31 23.79 12.95
CA PRO A 492 8.02 23.61 14.22
C PRO A 492 8.81 22.32 14.15
N THR A 493 10.13 22.46 14.04
CA THR A 493 10.93 21.38 13.52
C THR A 493 10.86 20.20 14.47
N GLN A 494 10.13 19.15 14.04
CA GLN A 494 10.76 17.84 14.07
C GLN A 494 12.05 18.05 13.30
N VAL A 495 13.10 18.30 14.08
CA VAL A 495 14.47 18.50 13.61
C VAL A 495 14.69 17.43 12.54
N PRO A 496 15.08 17.83 11.31
CA PRO A 496 15.12 16.92 10.16
C PRO A 496 15.72 15.60 10.60
N ILE A 497 15.12 14.47 10.22
CA ILE A 497 15.37 13.18 10.87
C ILE A 497 16.87 12.96 11.19
N PHE A 498 17.77 13.29 10.24
CA PHE A 498 19.23 13.17 10.34
C PHE A 498 19.99 14.21 11.21
N GLU A 499 19.35 15.31 11.61
CA GLU A 499 19.89 16.39 12.45
C GLU A 499 19.56 16.24 13.96
N GLN A 500 18.69 15.30 14.34
CA GLN A 500 18.32 15.12 15.74
C GLN A 500 19.54 14.76 16.62
N PRO A 501 19.60 15.22 17.88
CA PRO A 501 20.77 15.09 18.73
C PRO A 501 21.03 13.61 19.08
N ALA A 502 22.14 13.07 18.56
CA ALA A 502 22.47 11.64 18.52
C ALA A 502 21.98 10.83 19.73
N LEU A 503 21.27 9.74 19.44
CA LEU A 503 20.66 8.86 20.43
C LEU A 503 21.72 8.31 21.39
N PRO A 504 21.43 8.24 22.70
CA PRO A 504 22.35 7.65 23.66
C PRO A 504 22.48 6.15 23.36
N THR A 505 23.72 5.71 23.14
CA THR A 505 24.06 4.29 23.08
C THR A 505 23.83 3.67 24.46
N ILE A 506 22.92 2.70 24.54
CA ILE A 506 22.60 1.96 25.78
C ILE A 506 23.21 0.58 25.60
N GLN A 507 24.29 0.28 26.32
CA GLN A 507 25.00 -0.99 26.17
C GLN A 507 24.17 -2.17 26.73
N PRO A 508 24.09 -3.32 26.03
CA PRO A 508 23.40 -4.50 26.56
C PRO A 508 24.15 -5.13 27.74
N PRO A 509 23.46 -5.88 28.63
CA PRO A 509 23.98 -6.21 29.96
C PRO A 509 25.11 -7.25 30.03
N THR A 510 25.41 -7.98 28.94
CA THR A 510 26.50 -8.98 28.86
C THR A 510 27.03 -9.09 27.43
N LYS A 511 28.21 -9.68 27.18
CA LYS A 511 28.62 -10.09 25.81
C LYS A 511 27.91 -11.38 25.41
N GLN A 512 26.90 -11.27 24.57
CA GLN A 512 26.09 -12.35 24.02
C GLN A 512 25.77 -12.06 22.53
N PRO A 513 25.66 -13.08 21.69
CA PRO A 513 25.13 -12.94 20.33
C PRO A 513 23.66 -12.51 20.36
N ILE A 514 23.30 -11.45 19.65
CA ILE A 514 21.93 -10.91 19.57
C ILE A 514 21.19 -11.46 18.35
N ALA A 515 21.84 -11.42 17.19
CA ALA A 515 21.23 -11.80 15.92
C ALA A 515 22.26 -12.37 14.94
N ILE A 516 21.77 -13.15 13.98
CA ILE A 516 22.48 -13.46 12.75
C ILE A 516 21.81 -12.66 11.63
N PHE A 517 22.62 -11.91 10.89
CA PHE A 517 22.21 -11.16 9.71
C PHE A 517 22.84 -11.77 8.45
N GLY A 518 22.12 -11.72 7.34
CA GLY A 518 22.62 -12.11 6.03
C GLY A 518 22.48 -11.00 4.99
N ASP A 519 23.58 -10.71 4.27
CA ASP A 519 23.60 -9.73 3.19
C ASP A 519 24.02 -10.36 1.85
N ILE A 520 23.23 -10.14 0.78
CA ILE A 520 23.56 -10.64 -0.57
C ILE A 520 24.35 -9.57 -1.33
N ARG A 521 25.58 -9.89 -1.73
CA ARG A 521 26.41 -9.04 -2.61
C ARG A 521 26.88 -9.84 -3.82
N ALA A 522 26.49 -9.38 -5.01
CA ALA A 522 26.92 -9.97 -6.29
C ALA A 522 26.79 -11.51 -6.36
N LEU A 523 25.61 -12.03 -5.97
CA LEU A 523 25.26 -13.46 -5.91
C LEU A 523 25.93 -14.27 -4.78
N SER A 524 26.80 -13.68 -3.94
CA SER A 524 27.33 -14.32 -2.73
C SER A 524 26.51 -13.91 -1.50
N LEU A 525 26.21 -14.87 -0.63
CA LEU A 525 25.64 -14.62 0.69
C LEU A 525 26.76 -14.42 1.72
N ASN A 526 26.84 -13.21 2.27
CA ASN A 526 27.59 -12.93 3.48
C ASN A 526 26.69 -13.24 4.69
N LEU A 527 27.22 -13.88 5.73
CA LEU A 527 26.56 -14.00 7.04
C LEU A 527 27.42 -13.38 8.14
N ARG A 528 26.78 -12.68 9.07
CA ARG A 528 27.43 -11.97 10.18
C ARG A 528 26.64 -12.17 11.47
N GLN A 529 27.33 -12.34 12.59
CA GLN A 529 26.75 -12.39 13.92
C GLN A 529 26.92 -11.01 14.58
N PHE A 530 25.82 -10.36 14.93
CA PHE A 530 25.89 -9.15 15.73
C PHE A 530 25.92 -9.52 17.22
N ASN A 531 26.96 -9.09 17.91
CA ASN A 531 27.12 -9.25 19.35
C ASN A 531 26.82 -7.95 20.09
N SER A 532 26.40 -8.08 21.33
CA SER A 532 26.07 -6.96 22.22
C SER A 532 27.23 -6.01 22.56
N ASP A 533 28.49 -6.42 22.43
CA ASP A 533 29.63 -5.52 22.54
C ASP A 533 29.93 -4.77 21.23
N GLN A 534 28.93 -4.70 20.34
CA GLN A 534 28.98 -4.03 19.04
C GLN A 534 29.94 -4.69 18.03
N SER A 535 30.51 -5.86 18.36
CA SER A 535 31.32 -6.64 17.42
C SER A 535 30.41 -7.38 16.44
N LEU A 536 30.61 -7.10 15.15
CA LEU A 536 29.94 -7.78 14.05
C LEU A 536 30.87 -8.88 13.52
N ASP A 537 30.79 -10.07 14.12
CA ASP A 537 31.66 -11.18 13.78
C ASP A 537 31.23 -11.77 12.43
N LEU A 538 32.15 -11.75 11.46
CA LEU A 538 31.95 -12.36 10.15
C LEU A 538 31.87 -13.89 10.27
N LEU A 539 30.73 -14.47 9.91
CA LEU A 539 30.54 -15.93 9.90
C LEU A 539 30.87 -16.55 8.53
N SER A 540 30.65 -15.82 7.43
CA SER A 540 30.95 -16.28 6.07
C SER A 540 30.89 -15.13 5.06
N GLU A 541 31.77 -15.13 4.06
CA GLU A 541 31.70 -14.24 2.86
C GLU A 541 31.22 -14.99 1.59
N GLN A 542 31.13 -16.32 1.65
CA GLN A 542 30.83 -17.18 0.51
C GLN A 542 29.85 -18.29 0.90
N GLY A 543 28.72 -17.87 1.50
CA GLY A 543 27.58 -18.74 1.71
C GLY A 543 26.94 -19.13 0.38
N MET A 544 26.68 -20.42 0.21
CA MET A 544 25.99 -20.98 -0.96
C MET A 544 24.47 -21.14 -0.74
N GLY A 545 24.03 -21.19 0.51
CA GLY A 545 22.61 -21.30 0.86
C GLY A 545 22.39 -21.46 2.37
N ILE A 546 21.21 -21.05 2.84
CA ILE A 546 20.78 -21.19 4.24
C ILE A 546 19.73 -22.31 4.32
N PHE A 547 19.85 -23.18 5.32
CA PHE A 547 18.78 -24.07 5.74
C PHE A 547 18.24 -23.62 7.10
N PRO A 548 17.09 -22.92 7.15
CA PRO A 548 16.41 -22.61 8.40
C PRO A 548 16.10 -23.87 9.22
N ARG A 549 16.07 -23.72 10.54
CA ARG A 549 15.64 -24.77 11.48
C ARG A 549 14.58 -24.20 12.42
N TYR A 550 13.58 -25.00 12.77
CA TYR A 550 12.55 -24.59 13.72
C TYR A 550 13.16 -24.34 15.11
N ASN A 551 12.93 -23.15 15.67
CA ASN A 551 13.43 -22.67 16.96
C ASN A 551 14.95 -22.91 17.19
N GLN A 552 15.74 -22.85 16.11
CA GLN A 552 17.20 -23.03 16.12
C GLN A 552 17.83 -22.14 15.04
N SER A 553 19.06 -21.68 15.28
CA SER A 553 19.88 -21.01 14.25
C SER A 553 19.93 -21.84 12.95
N PRO A 554 20.07 -21.24 11.76
CA PRO A 554 20.15 -22.00 10.53
C PRO A 554 21.47 -22.76 10.39
N LEU A 555 21.49 -23.74 9.48
CA LEU A 555 22.73 -24.32 8.94
C LEU A 555 23.12 -23.58 7.66
N LEU A 556 24.41 -23.37 7.45
CA LEU A 556 24.97 -22.69 6.28
C LEU A 556 25.68 -23.69 5.36
N LEU A 557 25.28 -23.73 4.09
CA LEU A 557 26.01 -24.43 3.05
C LEU A 557 27.15 -23.53 2.52
N GLN A 558 28.36 -24.05 2.41
CA GLN A 558 29.57 -23.35 1.97
C GLN A 558 30.36 -24.21 0.97
N ARG A 559 31.19 -23.57 0.14
CA ARG A 559 32.10 -24.26 -0.79
C ARG A 559 33.56 -23.80 -0.57
N PRO A 560 34.21 -24.21 0.54
CA PRO A 560 35.51 -23.66 0.97
C PRO A 560 36.69 -23.96 0.03
N GLN A 561 36.59 -24.99 -0.82
CA GLN A 561 37.47 -25.20 -1.97
C GLN A 561 36.66 -25.72 -3.16
N SER A 562 37.19 -25.63 -4.38
CA SER A 562 36.45 -25.95 -5.62
C SER A 562 35.99 -27.42 -5.78
N LYS A 563 36.52 -28.33 -4.95
CA LYS A 563 36.10 -29.75 -4.84
C LYS A 563 35.40 -30.09 -3.52
N THR A 564 35.22 -29.11 -2.64
CA THR A 564 34.83 -29.33 -1.25
C THR A 564 33.55 -28.56 -0.95
N TRP A 565 32.53 -29.27 -0.48
CA TRP A 565 31.33 -28.65 0.10
C TRP A 565 31.28 -28.90 1.59
N GLN A 566 30.71 -27.95 2.32
CA GLN A 566 30.67 -27.96 3.78
C GLN A 566 29.28 -27.49 4.24
N LEU A 567 28.72 -28.15 5.25
CA LEU A 567 27.50 -27.72 5.94
C LEU A 567 27.86 -27.38 7.37
N THR A 568 27.75 -26.11 7.76
CA THR A 568 28.25 -25.56 9.02
C THR A 568 27.10 -25.10 9.92
N ASP A 569 27.13 -25.51 11.19
CA ASP A 569 26.25 -25.00 12.23
C ASP A 569 26.82 -23.69 12.81
N LEU A 570 26.10 -22.59 12.62
CA LEU A 570 26.61 -21.24 12.89
C LEU A 570 26.78 -20.90 14.38
N VAL A 571 26.21 -21.70 15.29
CA VAL A 571 26.34 -21.51 16.75
C VAL A 571 27.47 -22.38 17.29
N THR A 572 27.47 -23.67 16.95
CA THR A 572 28.41 -24.65 17.50
C THR A 572 29.72 -24.76 16.72
N GLN A 573 29.79 -24.18 15.52
CA GLN A 573 30.89 -24.28 14.56
C GLN A 573 31.25 -25.72 14.17
N GLN A 574 30.35 -26.67 14.46
CA GLN A 574 30.43 -28.04 13.94
C GLN A 574 30.11 -28.00 12.45
N SER A 575 30.83 -28.79 11.65
CA SER A 575 30.57 -28.87 10.21
C SER A 575 30.76 -30.28 9.66
N ALA A 576 29.92 -30.61 8.70
CA ALA A 576 30.08 -31.76 7.82
C ALA A 576 30.82 -31.32 6.56
N GLN A 577 31.77 -32.13 6.07
CA GLN A 577 32.54 -31.83 4.86
C GLN A 577 32.48 -33.00 3.89
N TRP A 578 32.32 -32.71 2.60
CA TRP A 578 32.31 -33.67 1.50
C TRP A 578 33.31 -33.24 0.43
N GLU A 579 34.24 -34.13 0.09
CA GLU A 579 35.22 -33.92 -0.99
C GLU A 579 34.83 -34.78 -2.21
N PHE A 580 34.88 -34.17 -3.40
CA PHE A 580 34.50 -34.78 -4.67
C PHE A 580 35.70 -34.92 -5.62
N GLU A 581 35.72 -35.97 -6.44
CA GLU A 581 36.89 -36.25 -7.30
C GLU A 581 37.01 -35.22 -8.44
N LYS A 582 35.89 -34.68 -8.93
CA LYS A 582 35.79 -33.62 -9.93
C LYS A 582 35.33 -32.29 -9.28
N LEU A 583 35.73 -31.15 -9.88
CA LEU A 583 35.35 -29.80 -9.46
C LEU A 583 33.84 -29.58 -9.71
N ILE A 584 33.13 -28.96 -8.77
CA ILE A 584 31.67 -28.73 -8.88
C ILE A 584 31.37 -27.27 -9.22
N ASN A 585 30.61 -27.02 -10.30
CA ASN A 585 30.03 -25.69 -10.51
C ASN A 585 28.92 -25.41 -9.48
N ALA A 586 29.04 -24.29 -8.78
CA ALA A 586 28.13 -23.84 -7.72
C ALA A 586 26.70 -23.63 -8.24
N GLU A 587 26.55 -23.07 -9.44
CA GLU A 587 25.25 -22.79 -10.09
C GLU A 587 24.47 -24.08 -10.42
N ASN A 588 25.15 -25.22 -10.46
CA ASN A 588 24.59 -26.52 -10.83
C ASN A 588 24.29 -27.41 -9.61
N PHE A 589 24.32 -26.89 -8.38
CA PHE A 589 24.18 -27.67 -7.14
C PHE A 589 22.82 -27.41 -6.44
N ASN A 590 21.75 -28.01 -6.98
CA ASN A 590 20.40 -27.84 -6.43
C ASN A 590 20.19 -28.80 -5.24
N SER A 591 20.17 -28.27 -4.02
CA SER A 591 20.26 -29.09 -2.79
C SER A 591 19.08 -28.92 -1.82
N LEU A 592 18.76 -30.01 -1.11
CA LEU A 592 17.69 -30.08 -0.12
C LEU A 592 18.18 -30.86 1.11
N LEU A 593 18.11 -30.24 2.28
CA LEU A 593 18.40 -30.88 3.57
C LEU A 593 17.17 -31.66 4.06
N ALA A 594 17.34 -32.89 4.54
CA ALA A 594 16.28 -33.65 5.19
C ALA A 594 15.81 -32.93 6.49
N PRO A 595 14.51 -32.95 6.85
CA PRO A 595 14.02 -32.32 8.08
C PRO A 595 14.68 -32.80 9.38
N ASN A 596 15.29 -33.99 9.38
CA ASN A 596 16.05 -34.53 10.52
C ASN A 596 17.53 -34.07 10.58
N THR A 597 17.95 -33.21 9.63
CA THR A 597 19.31 -32.65 9.43
C THR A 597 20.46 -33.66 9.28
N GLN A 598 20.18 -34.97 9.18
CA GLN A 598 21.21 -36.02 9.08
C GLN A 598 21.71 -36.28 7.65
N ARG A 599 20.93 -35.88 6.63
CA ARG A 599 21.26 -36.09 5.21
C ARG A 599 20.96 -34.85 4.38
N LEU A 600 21.82 -34.60 3.40
CA LEU A 600 21.66 -33.60 2.37
C LEU A 600 21.53 -34.32 1.02
N LEU A 601 20.56 -33.94 0.21
CA LEU A 601 20.40 -34.43 -1.17
C LEU A 601 20.81 -33.30 -2.13
N ALA A 602 21.42 -33.62 -3.26
CA ALA A 602 21.63 -32.64 -4.33
C ALA A 602 21.52 -33.24 -5.73
N VAL A 603 20.96 -32.47 -6.66
CA VAL A 603 21.02 -32.73 -8.10
C VAL A 603 22.16 -31.91 -8.68
N VAL A 604 23.07 -32.58 -9.38
CA VAL A 604 24.31 -31.99 -9.88
C VAL A 604 24.46 -32.25 -11.39
N GLY A 605 24.58 -31.18 -12.17
CA GLY A 605 24.60 -31.21 -13.65
C GLY A 605 25.92 -31.65 -14.30
N GLN A 606 26.62 -32.63 -13.71
CA GLN A 606 27.93 -33.12 -14.17
C GLN A 606 28.29 -34.46 -13.50
N ASP A 607 29.36 -35.11 -13.97
CA ASP A 607 29.98 -36.22 -13.27
C ASP A 607 30.85 -35.75 -12.09
N LEU A 608 30.89 -36.56 -11.03
CA LEU A 608 31.60 -36.32 -9.78
C LEU A 608 32.70 -37.35 -9.48
N ARG A 609 32.74 -38.49 -10.18
CA ARG A 609 33.77 -39.55 -10.02
C ARG A 609 34.76 -39.53 -11.20
N SER A 610 35.97 -40.02 -11.00
CA SER A 610 37.05 -40.06 -12.01
C SER A 610 36.96 -41.23 -13.00
N THR A 611 35.96 -42.10 -12.87
CA THR A 611 35.86 -43.37 -13.61
C THR A 611 35.18 -43.27 -14.97
N ASP A 612 34.67 -42.09 -15.35
CA ASP A 612 34.05 -41.76 -16.64
C ASP A 612 32.94 -42.73 -17.12
N GLN A 613 32.28 -43.41 -16.18
CA GLN A 613 31.15 -44.31 -16.47
C GLN A 613 29.81 -43.56 -16.63
N PHE A 614 29.76 -42.28 -16.23
CA PHE A 614 28.58 -41.44 -16.35
C PHE A 614 28.39 -40.96 -17.79
N THR A 615 27.21 -41.24 -18.37
CA THR A 615 26.81 -40.77 -19.70
C THR A 615 25.49 -40.01 -19.67
N GLY A 616 25.13 -39.43 -18.53
CA GLY A 616 23.94 -38.60 -18.34
C GLY A 616 24.23 -37.11 -18.54
N ALA A 617 23.27 -36.26 -18.14
CA ALA A 617 23.42 -34.82 -18.01
C ALA A 617 23.52 -34.37 -16.54
N SER A 618 22.74 -34.99 -15.64
CA SER A 618 22.80 -34.80 -14.18
C SER A 618 22.86 -36.11 -13.38
N GLN A 619 23.42 -36.04 -12.18
CA GLN A 619 23.44 -37.07 -11.12
C GLN A 619 22.57 -36.64 -9.92
N LEU A 620 22.01 -37.60 -9.18
CA LEU A 620 21.41 -37.39 -7.87
C LEU A 620 22.35 -37.95 -6.80
N ILE A 621 22.89 -37.10 -5.94
CA ILE A 621 23.74 -37.51 -4.81
C ILE A 621 23.02 -37.37 -3.47
N GLN A 622 23.28 -38.33 -2.57
CA GLN A 622 22.93 -38.24 -1.15
C GLN A 622 24.22 -38.17 -0.33
N MET A 623 24.28 -37.19 0.56
CA MET A 623 25.41 -36.89 1.43
C MET A 623 25.00 -37.09 2.89
N ASN A 624 25.83 -37.78 3.67
CA ASN A 624 25.63 -38.01 5.09
C ASN A 624 26.33 -36.89 5.90
N VAL A 625 25.57 -36.18 6.72
CA VAL A 625 26.04 -35.04 7.53
C VAL A 625 26.88 -35.50 8.73
N GLN A 626 26.69 -36.74 9.21
CA GLN A 626 27.43 -37.28 10.36
C GLN A 626 28.73 -38.00 9.97
N THR A 627 28.78 -38.63 8.79
CA THR A 627 29.95 -39.46 8.39
C THR A 627 30.81 -38.87 7.29
N GLY A 628 30.40 -37.76 6.64
CA GLY A 628 31.11 -37.19 5.49
C GLY A 628 31.09 -38.07 4.22
N GLN A 629 30.37 -39.19 4.25
CA GLN A 629 30.21 -40.08 3.10
C GLN A 629 29.15 -39.54 2.13
N TRP A 630 29.34 -39.77 0.83
CA TRP A 630 28.39 -39.43 -0.21
C TRP A 630 28.31 -40.51 -1.29
N ASP A 631 27.12 -40.74 -1.82
CA ASP A 631 26.86 -41.72 -2.87
C ASP A 631 25.91 -41.18 -3.94
N ILE A 632 26.05 -41.71 -5.15
CA ILE A 632 25.14 -41.45 -6.27
C ILE A 632 23.97 -42.42 -6.15
N ILE A 633 22.76 -41.90 -5.95
CA ILE A 633 21.52 -42.67 -5.80
C ILE A 633 20.97 -43.11 -7.16
N THR A 634 20.99 -42.19 -8.12
CA THR A 634 20.53 -42.41 -9.50
C THR A 634 21.15 -41.36 -10.42
N ASP A 635 20.97 -41.53 -11.73
CA ASP A 635 21.41 -40.57 -12.73
C ASP A 635 20.32 -40.31 -13.78
N SER A 636 20.58 -39.34 -14.64
CA SER A 636 19.67 -38.95 -15.74
C SER A 636 19.65 -39.92 -16.93
N ARG A 637 20.38 -41.04 -16.85
CA ARG A 637 20.27 -42.17 -17.77
C ARG A 637 19.28 -43.22 -17.23
N ALA A 638 19.24 -43.41 -15.91
CA ALA A 638 18.24 -44.22 -15.22
C ALA A 638 16.88 -43.51 -15.09
N TRP A 639 16.86 -42.20 -14.83
CA TRP A 639 15.65 -41.36 -14.79
C TRP A 639 15.80 -40.12 -15.68
N SER A 640 15.28 -40.20 -16.91
CA SER A 640 15.45 -39.22 -18.00
C SER A 640 15.12 -37.77 -17.65
N ASP A 641 14.25 -37.56 -16.67
CA ASP A 641 13.71 -36.26 -16.29
C ASP A 641 14.52 -35.57 -15.19
N LEU A 642 15.40 -36.29 -14.49
CA LEU A 642 16.28 -35.77 -13.43
C LEU A 642 17.06 -34.51 -13.85
N LYS A 643 17.48 -34.43 -15.12
CA LYS A 643 18.21 -33.28 -15.69
C LYS A 643 17.44 -31.96 -15.67
N TRP A 644 16.13 -32.01 -15.42
CA TRP A 644 15.22 -30.87 -15.38
C TRP A 644 14.45 -30.76 -14.05
N SER A 645 14.78 -31.62 -13.08
CA SER A 645 14.05 -31.78 -11.83
C SER A 645 14.96 -31.49 -10.64
N TYR A 646 14.48 -30.69 -9.68
CA TYR A 646 15.20 -30.41 -8.43
C TYR A 646 14.36 -30.80 -7.20
N PRO A 647 14.99 -31.25 -6.10
CA PRO A 647 14.27 -31.68 -4.91
C PRO A 647 13.71 -30.45 -4.17
N ILE A 648 12.46 -30.55 -3.70
CA ILE A 648 11.75 -29.44 -3.03
C ILE A 648 11.21 -29.79 -1.64
N ALA A 649 10.97 -31.07 -1.34
CA ALA A 649 10.51 -31.53 -0.03
C ALA A 649 10.91 -32.98 0.24
N TRP A 650 11.20 -33.34 1.49
CA TRP A 650 11.59 -34.69 1.90
C TRP A 650 10.77 -35.15 3.11
N GLN A 651 10.03 -36.25 2.97
CA GLN A 651 9.23 -36.88 4.04
C GLN A 651 9.57 -38.37 4.15
N GLY A 652 10.18 -38.77 5.28
CA GLY A 652 10.63 -40.15 5.51
C GLY A 652 11.66 -40.60 4.46
N ASP A 653 11.42 -41.74 3.80
CA ASP A 653 12.24 -42.24 2.69
C ASP A 653 11.81 -41.71 1.30
N THR A 654 10.85 -40.78 1.27
CA THR A 654 10.27 -40.19 0.05
C THR A 654 10.73 -38.75 -0.16
N VAL A 655 11.14 -38.42 -1.38
CA VAL A 655 11.51 -37.06 -1.82
C VAL A 655 10.61 -36.61 -2.96
N TYR A 656 10.21 -35.35 -2.92
CA TYR A 656 9.40 -34.71 -3.94
C TYR A 656 10.28 -33.77 -4.78
N PHE A 657 10.14 -33.85 -6.10
CA PHE A 657 10.92 -33.07 -7.06
C PHE A 657 9.98 -32.26 -7.97
N LEU A 658 10.36 -31.02 -8.29
CA LEU A 658 9.66 -30.18 -9.24
C LEU A 658 10.43 -30.12 -10.56
N GLN A 659 9.72 -30.33 -11.67
CA GLN A 659 10.25 -30.26 -13.03
C GLN A 659 9.71 -29.01 -13.75
N THR A 660 10.52 -27.97 -13.87
CA THR A 660 10.11 -26.66 -14.41
C THR A 660 10.34 -26.49 -15.92
N SER A 661 11.10 -27.38 -16.57
CA SER A 661 11.43 -27.27 -18.01
C SER A 661 10.30 -27.61 -18.98
N LYS A 662 9.07 -27.77 -18.48
CA LYS A 662 7.88 -28.18 -19.24
C LYS A 662 6.74 -27.21 -18.91
N ASN A 663 5.77 -27.15 -19.83
CA ASN A 663 4.46 -26.55 -19.55
C ASN A 663 3.40 -27.61 -19.89
N PRO A 664 2.66 -28.15 -18.90
CA PRO A 664 2.74 -27.85 -17.46
C PRO A 664 4.08 -28.27 -16.81
N GLN A 665 4.40 -27.66 -15.66
CA GLN A 665 5.42 -28.18 -14.74
C GLN A 665 4.97 -29.54 -14.19
N ILE A 666 5.89 -30.40 -13.78
CA ILE A 666 5.54 -31.73 -13.26
C ILE A 666 6.06 -31.92 -11.84
N LEU A 667 5.16 -32.31 -10.92
CA LEU A 667 5.51 -32.72 -9.57
C LEU A 667 5.72 -34.23 -9.53
N TRP A 668 6.92 -34.65 -9.13
CA TRP A 668 7.33 -36.03 -9.00
C TRP A 668 7.46 -36.42 -7.53
N ARG A 669 7.11 -37.67 -7.22
CA ARG A 669 7.38 -38.35 -5.94
C ARG A 669 8.39 -39.46 -6.20
N ALA A 670 9.43 -39.58 -5.37
CA ALA A 670 10.48 -40.57 -5.57
C ALA A 670 10.92 -41.24 -4.27
N GLN A 671 11.21 -42.53 -4.33
CA GLN A 671 11.82 -43.30 -3.25
C GLN A 671 13.32 -43.46 -3.50
N LEU A 672 14.15 -43.15 -2.50
CA LEU A 672 15.62 -43.13 -2.63
C LEU A 672 16.30 -44.50 -2.50
N GLY A 673 15.57 -45.55 -2.12
CA GLY A 673 16.12 -46.90 -1.98
C GLY A 673 16.43 -47.56 -3.32
N PRO A 674 17.28 -48.59 -3.38
CA PRO A 674 17.49 -49.39 -4.60
C PRO A 674 16.34 -50.42 -4.78
N PRO A 675 15.68 -50.50 -5.95
CA PRO A 675 15.85 -49.65 -7.13
C PRO A 675 15.17 -48.29 -6.97
N PHE A 676 15.84 -47.21 -7.40
CA PHE A 676 15.26 -45.86 -7.41
C PHE A 676 13.99 -45.87 -8.26
N GLN A 677 12.90 -45.34 -7.70
CA GLN A 677 11.60 -45.22 -8.38
C GLN A 677 11.10 -43.79 -8.24
N ALA A 678 10.73 -43.17 -9.36
CA ALA A 678 10.08 -41.86 -9.42
C ALA A 678 8.78 -41.97 -10.22
N GLU A 679 7.69 -41.43 -9.67
CA GLU A 679 6.37 -41.38 -10.27
C GLU A 679 5.89 -39.92 -10.37
N LYS A 680 5.18 -39.58 -11.44
CA LYS A 680 4.49 -38.29 -11.59
C LYS A 680 3.25 -38.33 -10.69
N ILE A 681 3.09 -37.35 -9.80
CA ILE A 681 1.90 -37.24 -8.92
C ILE A 681 0.97 -36.07 -9.28
N ALA A 682 1.48 -35.01 -9.90
CA ALA A 682 0.64 -33.91 -10.40
C ALA A 682 1.28 -33.22 -11.62
N GLU A 683 0.44 -32.57 -12.42
CA GLU A 683 0.86 -31.53 -13.35
C GLU A 683 0.39 -30.18 -12.82
N ILE A 684 1.28 -29.20 -12.87
CA ILE A 684 1.08 -27.86 -12.32
C ILE A 684 1.14 -26.91 -13.52
N PRO A 685 0.06 -26.19 -13.88
CA PRO A 685 0.06 -25.32 -15.06
C PRO A 685 1.16 -24.25 -14.89
N SER A 686 1.99 -24.00 -15.90
CA SER A 686 3.08 -23.01 -15.75
C SER A 686 2.57 -21.56 -15.81
N ILE A 687 1.36 -21.36 -16.36
CA ILE A 687 0.64 -20.09 -16.48
C ILE A 687 -0.79 -20.33 -15.99
N LEU A 688 -1.30 -19.47 -15.10
CA LEU A 688 -2.65 -19.58 -14.54
C LEU A 688 -3.69 -18.81 -15.34
N ALA A 689 -3.30 -17.64 -15.87
CA ALA A 689 -4.14 -16.78 -16.68
C ALA A 689 -3.26 -15.94 -17.62
N ASN A 690 -3.71 -15.81 -18.87
CA ASN A 690 -3.34 -14.71 -19.75
C ASN A 690 -4.42 -13.64 -19.58
N ILE A 691 -4.09 -12.50 -18.99
CA ILE A 691 -5.00 -11.35 -18.93
C ILE A 691 -4.93 -10.68 -20.32
N PRO A 692 -6.06 -10.44 -21.03
CA PRO A 692 -6.02 -9.92 -22.40
C PRO A 692 -5.35 -8.54 -22.55
N ASP A 693 -5.33 -7.77 -21.47
CA ASP A 693 -4.94 -6.35 -21.44
C ASP A 693 -3.67 -6.09 -20.60
N VAL A 694 -2.89 -7.13 -20.27
CA VAL A 694 -1.62 -7.01 -19.51
C VAL A 694 -0.54 -7.90 -20.15
N ASP A 695 0.62 -7.31 -20.48
CA ASP A 695 1.75 -7.98 -21.15
C ASP A 695 2.44 -9.09 -20.32
N SER A 696 2.02 -9.32 -19.06
CA SER A 696 2.57 -10.34 -18.17
C SER A 696 1.54 -11.42 -17.82
N ALA A 697 1.84 -12.66 -18.23
CA ALA A 697 1.09 -13.84 -17.81
C ALA A 697 1.38 -14.18 -16.34
N ILE A 698 0.36 -14.61 -15.58
CA ILE A 698 0.54 -14.98 -14.17
C ILE A 698 1.23 -16.35 -14.11
N LEU A 699 2.51 -16.35 -13.74
CA LEU A 699 3.34 -17.54 -13.59
C LEU A 699 3.03 -18.28 -12.28
N THR A 700 2.97 -19.61 -12.36
CA THR A 700 2.75 -20.45 -11.19
C THR A 700 4.02 -20.63 -10.36
N GLN A 701 3.94 -20.24 -9.08
CA GLN A 701 4.91 -20.57 -8.05
C GLN A 701 4.41 -21.74 -7.19
N VAL A 702 5.36 -22.55 -6.70
CA VAL A 702 5.10 -23.66 -5.77
C VAL A 702 5.74 -23.33 -4.44
N TYR A 703 4.96 -23.31 -3.38
CA TYR A 703 5.38 -22.96 -2.03
C TYR A 703 5.50 -24.22 -1.17
N ILE A 704 6.52 -24.30 -0.34
CA ILE A 704 6.78 -25.43 0.57
C ILE A 704 6.96 -24.87 1.98
N SER A 705 6.27 -25.45 2.97
CA SER A 705 6.41 -25.06 4.38
C SER A 705 7.81 -25.38 4.94
N PRO A 706 8.32 -24.65 5.95
CA PRO A 706 9.64 -24.90 6.55
C PRO A 706 9.88 -26.34 7.04
N ASN A 707 8.82 -27.02 7.51
CA ASN A 707 8.86 -28.43 7.94
C ASN A 707 8.80 -29.45 6.76
N GLN A 708 8.74 -28.96 5.51
CA GLN A 708 8.65 -29.73 4.27
C GLN A 708 7.44 -30.68 4.18
N ARG A 709 6.41 -30.52 5.02
CA ARG A 709 5.19 -31.35 5.01
C ARG A 709 4.11 -30.81 4.08
N TRP A 710 3.97 -29.49 3.98
CA TRP A 710 2.88 -28.87 3.24
C TRP A 710 3.42 -28.24 1.96
N LEU A 711 2.80 -28.56 0.83
CA LEU A 711 3.14 -28.04 -0.49
C LEU A 711 1.89 -27.41 -1.11
N LEU A 712 2.01 -26.14 -1.50
CA LEU A 712 0.90 -25.33 -1.99
C LEU A 712 1.20 -24.89 -3.43
N TYR A 713 0.23 -25.06 -4.33
CA TYR A 713 0.33 -24.55 -5.69
C TYR A 713 -1.05 -24.17 -6.25
N PRO A 714 -1.13 -23.09 -7.04
CA PRO A 714 -2.36 -22.73 -7.73
C PRO A 714 -2.69 -23.69 -8.89
N LEU A 715 -3.99 -24.02 -9.00
CA LEU A 715 -4.57 -24.83 -10.08
C LEU A 715 -5.13 -23.97 -11.22
N ALA A 716 -5.75 -22.83 -10.88
CA ALA A 716 -6.40 -21.92 -11.81
C ALA A 716 -6.66 -20.55 -11.15
N THR A 717 -6.91 -19.52 -11.97
CA THR A 717 -7.63 -18.31 -11.53
C THR A 717 -8.77 -17.99 -12.50
N GLY A 718 -9.84 -17.38 -11.96
CA GLY A 718 -10.95 -16.83 -12.73
C GLY A 718 -11.78 -15.89 -11.86
N ASN A 719 -12.33 -14.81 -12.43
CA ASN A 719 -13.14 -13.81 -11.73
C ASN A 719 -12.52 -13.29 -10.41
N LYS A 720 -11.22 -12.92 -10.45
CA LYS A 720 -10.40 -12.51 -9.28
C LYS A 720 -10.28 -13.57 -8.16
N THR A 721 -10.67 -14.83 -8.39
CA THR A 721 -10.49 -15.94 -7.43
C THR A 721 -9.43 -16.91 -7.94
N MET A 722 -8.47 -17.27 -7.08
CA MET A 722 -7.48 -18.32 -7.31
C MET A 722 -7.88 -19.59 -6.55
N VAL A 723 -7.77 -20.75 -7.19
CA VAL A 723 -7.89 -22.05 -6.52
C VAL A 723 -6.50 -22.62 -6.29
N ILE A 724 -6.19 -22.95 -5.03
CA ILE A 724 -4.89 -23.44 -4.57
C ILE A 724 -5.06 -24.85 -4.04
N ARG A 725 -4.29 -25.81 -4.57
CA ARG A 725 -4.18 -27.14 -4.01
C ARG A 725 -3.15 -27.15 -2.90
N VAL A 726 -3.55 -27.63 -1.74
CA VAL A 726 -2.68 -27.92 -0.60
C VAL A 726 -2.45 -29.42 -0.54
N LEU A 727 -1.20 -29.86 -0.49
CA LEU A 727 -0.79 -31.25 -0.29
C LEU A 727 -0.21 -31.44 1.11
N ASP A 728 -0.73 -32.43 1.84
CA ASP A 728 -0.05 -33.06 2.98
C ASP A 728 0.86 -34.17 2.46
N LEU A 729 2.15 -33.88 2.39
CA LEU A 729 3.17 -34.80 1.87
C LEU A 729 3.50 -35.96 2.83
N SER A 730 3.10 -35.86 4.10
CA SER A 730 3.29 -36.91 5.11
C SER A 730 2.12 -37.91 5.11
N ASN A 731 0.87 -37.41 5.06
CA ASN A 731 -0.32 -38.27 5.01
C ASN A 731 -0.79 -38.63 3.58
N GLN A 732 -0.16 -38.06 2.54
CA GLN A 732 -0.53 -38.22 1.13
C GLN A 732 -2.00 -37.87 0.87
N ARG A 733 -2.38 -36.65 1.24
CA ARG A 733 -3.74 -36.10 1.04
C ARG A 733 -3.66 -34.71 0.41
N SER A 734 -4.74 -34.28 -0.22
CA SER A 734 -4.91 -32.90 -0.67
C SER A 734 -6.30 -32.35 -0.37
N HIS A 735 -6.36 -31.03 -0.23
CA HIS A 735 -7.59 -30.25 -0.24
C HIS A 735 -7.35 -28.96 -1.03
N ASP A 736 -8.41 -28.45 -1.66
CA ASP A 736 -8.35 -27.23 -2.47
C ASP A 736 -8.97 -26.06 -1.72
N ILE A 737 -8.32 -24.90 -1.77
CA ILE A 737 -8.78 -23.64 -1.15
C ILE A 737 -9.03 -22.62 -2.27
N ALA A 738 -10.24 -22.09 -2.35
CA ALA A 738 -10.53 -20.93 -3.20
C ALA A 738 -10.30 -19.64 -2.39
N LEU A 739 -9.41 -18.77 -2.86
CA LEU A 739 -9.12 -17.46 -2.24
C LEU A 739 -9.41 -16.33 -3.24
N PRO A 740 -9.99 -15.20 -2.79
CA PRO A 740 -10.42 -14.08 -3.66
C PRO A 740 -9.26 -13.19 -4.15
N LEU A 741 -8.10 -13.77 -4.43
CA LEU A 741 -6.84 -13.11 -4.79
C LEU A 741 -6.30 -13.57 -6.15
N MET A 742 -5.35 -12.81 -6.69
CA MET A 742 -4.71 -13.08 -7.99
C MET A 742 -3.24 -13.52 -7.88
N SER A 743 -2.63 -13.46 -6.68
CA SER A 743 -1.26 -13.89 -6.41
C SER A 743 -1.11 -14.34 -4.95
N LEU A 744 -0.20 -15.29 -4.67
CA LEU A 744 0.24 -15.67 -3.32
C LEU A 744 1.48 -14.89 -2.85
N TYR A 745 1.69 -13.71 -3.44
CA TYR A 745 2.66 -12.73 -2.96
C TYR A 745 2.34 -12.34 -1.50
N GLY A 746 3.37 -12.10 -0.69
CA GLY A 746 3.20 -11.80 0.74
C GLY A 746 2.83 -12.99 1.65
N LEU A 747 2.78 -14.24 1.15
CA LEU A 747 2.56 -15.42 1.99
C LEU A 747 3.73 -15.65 2.95
N SER A 748 3.44 -15.70 4.26
CA SER A 748 4.41 -15.84 5.34
C SER A 748 4.15 -17.09 6.18
N PHE A 749 4.90 -18.17 5.95
CA PHE A 749 4.80 -19.40 6.74
C PHE A 749 5.26 -19.22 8.18
N SER A 750 4.60 -19.92 9.11
CA SER A 750 5.11 -20.07 10.47
C SER A 750 6.39 -20.93 10.52
N PRO A 751 7.34 -20.70 11.45
CA PRO A 751 8.62 -21.43 11.47
C PRO A 751 8.52 -22.93 11.75
N GLU A 752 7.48 -23.39 12.44
CA GLU A 752 7.16 -24.83 12.59
C GLU A 752 6.43 -25.40 11.37
N GLY A 753 6.01 -24.53 10.44
CA GLY A 753 5.43 -24.86 9.14
C GLY A 753 4.03 -25.46 9.17
N ASN A 754 3.26 -25.30 10.26
CA ASN A 754 1.89 -25.82 10.34
C ASN A 754 0.83 -24.74 10.09
N SER A 755 1.24 -23.50 9.86
CA SER A 755 0.40 -22.36 9.54
C SER A 755 1.03 -21.45 8.48
N PHE A 756 0.24 -20.54 7.91
CA PHE A 756 0.76 -19.36 7.20
C PHE A 756 -0.15 -18.14 7.37
N ALA A 757 0.44 -16.95 7.40
CA ALA A 757 -0.25 -15.68 7.36
C ALA A 757 -0.24 -15.11 5.93
N LEU A 758 -1.30 -14.38 5.56
CA LEU A 758 -1.48 -13.76 4.25
C LEU A 758 -2.47 -12.58 4.36
N MET A 759 -2.33 -11.56 3.52
CA MET A 759 -3.34 -10.51 3.35
C MET A 759 -4.43 -11.01 2.40
N LEU A 760 -5.70 -10.98 2.81
CA LEU A 760 -6.85 -11.36 1.98
C LEU A 760 -7.71 -10.13 1.65
N PRO A 761 -8.25 -9.99 0.43
CA PRO A 761 -9.08 -8.85 0.10
C PRO A 761 -10.43 -8.86 0.85
N HIS A 762 -10.79 -7.68 1.35
CA HIS A 762 -12.07 -7.35 1.98
C HIS A 762 -13.07 -6.90 0.89
N PRO A 763 -14.36 -7.30 0.93
CA PRO A 763 -15.34 -6.99 -0.12
C PRO A 763 -15.48 -5.49 -0.45
N ASP A 764 -15.29 -4.62 0.55
CA ASP A 764 -15.62 -3.20 0.44
C ASP A 764 -14.42 -2.23 0.36
N ARG A 765 -13.24 -2.57 0.92
CA ARG A 765 -12.24 -1.56 1.39
C ARG A 765 -10.75 -1.98 1.43
N GLY A 766 -10.26 -2.77 0.47
CA GLY A 766 -8.84 -3.18 0.44
C GLY A 766 -8.60 -4.58 1.02
N HIS A 767 -7.65 -4.77 1.92
CA HIS A 767 -7.19 -6.08 2.40
C HIS A 767 -7.14 -6.20 3.94
N TYR A 768 -7.29 -7.41 4.48
CA TYR A 768 -7.21 -7.71 5.91
C TYR A 768 -6.21 -8.85 6.20
N PRO A 769 -5.54 -8.85 7.37
CA PRO A 769 -4.61 -9.91 7.76
C PRO A 769 -5.37 -11.18 8.18
N ALA A 770 -4.97 -12.32 7.61
CA ALA A 770 -5.54 -13.62 7.91
C ALA A 770 -4.45 -14.68 8.18
N LEU A 771 -4.82 -15.69 8.95
CA LEU A 771 -3.98 -16.83 9.33
C LEU A 771 -4.71 -18.13 8.96
N TYR A 772 -4.01 -19.02 8.26
CA TYR A 772 -4.47 -20.37 7.98
C TYR A 772 -3.70 -21.40 8.79
N GLN A 773 -4.40 -22.36 9.41
CA GLN A 773 -3.81 -23.51 10.08
C GLN A 773 -4.12 -24.78 9.29
N PHE A 774 -3.10 -25.55 8.90
CA PHE A 774 -3.25 -26.67 7.95
C PHE A 774 -4.04 -27.87 8.52
N GLU A 775 -3.69 -28.35 9.71
CA GLU A 775 -4.34 -29.53 10.32
C GLU A 775 -5.86 -29.37 10.57
N PRO A 776 -6.36 -28.26 11.16
CA PRO A 776 -7.80 -28.01 11.26
C PRO A 776 -8.42 -27.47 9.96
N GLN A 777 -7.63 -27.31 8.90
CA GLN A 777 -7.98 -26.68 7.62
C GLN A 777 -8.69 -25.32 7.76
N ARG A 778 -8.31 -24.54 8.77
CA ARG A 778 -9.12 -23.41 9.28
C ARG A 778 -8.47 -22.06 9.06
N TRP A 779 -9.28 -21.13 8.54
CA TRP A 779 -8.99 -19.70 8.49
C TRP A 779 -9.37 -18.98 9.78
N TYR A 780 -8.55 -17.98 10.12
CA TYR A 780 -8.73 -17.04 11.21
C TYR A 780 -8.44 -15.63 10.67
N GLN A 781 -9.44 -14.74 10.73
CA GLN A 781 -9.24 -13.32 10.50
C GLN A 781 -8.56 -12.73 11.74
N LEU A 782 -7.38 -12.12 11.57
CA LEU A 782 -6.60 -11.56 12.68
C LEU A 782 -7.09 -10.15 13.05
N ASP A 783 -7.53 -9.37 12.06
CA ASP A 783 -8.06 -8.02 12.27
C ASP A 783 -9.36 -7.81 11.48
N ALA A 784 -10.29 -7.08 12.09
CA ALA A 784 -11.52 -6.63 11.45
C ALA A 784 -11.31 -5.39 10.57
N ASN A 785 -10.22 -4.64 10.79
CA ASN A 785 -9.83 -3.53 9.94
C ASN A 785 -9.42 -4.00 8.54
N SER A 786 -9.51 -3.07 7.60
CA SER A 786 -9.03 -3.22 6.23
C SER A 786 -7.97 -2.15 5.92
N TYR A 787 -7.06 -2.49 5.01
CA TYR A 787 -5.78 -1.83 4.78
C TYR A 787 -5.44 -1.80 3.29
N SER A 788 -4.64 -0.82 2.88
CA SER A 788 -3.98 -0.84 1.57
C SER A 788 -2.96 -1.99 1.55
N GLU A 789 -2.91 -2.75 0.46
CA GLU A 789 -1.83 -3.72 0.27
C GLU A 789 -0.56 -2.97 -0.13
N SER A 790 0.53 -3.21 0.59
CA SER A 790 1.87 -2.77 0.21
C SER A 790 2.67 -3.95 -0.35
N GLY A 791 3.81 -3.65 -0.99
CA GLY A 791 4.66 -4.66 -1.61
C GLY A 791 5.45 -5.55 -0.64
N GLU A 792 5.24 -5.43 0.67
CA GLU A 792 6.06 -6.07 1.70
C GLU A 792 5.20 -6.83 2.71
N SER A 793 5.70 -7.96 3.21
CA SER A 793 4.97 -8.82 4.15
C SER A 793 4.93 -8.19 5.55
N PRO A 794 3.76 -7.80 6.10
CA PRO A 794 3.66 -7.17 7.43
C PRO A 794 3.78 -8.18 8.60
N PHE A 795 4.09 -9.44 8.30
CA PHE A 795 4.03 -10.58 9.22
C PHE A 795 5.40 -10.97 9.79
N LEU A 796 5.58 -10.83 11.11
CA LEU A 796 6.80 -11.17 11.83
C LEU A 796 6.55 -12.29 12.84
N TRP A 797 7.13 -13.46 12.60
CA TRP A 797 6.98 -14.64 13.45
C TRP A 797 8.05 -14.69 14.55
N SER A 798 7.70 -15.20 15.74
CA SER A 798 8.71 -15.67 16.70
C SER A 798 9.37 -16.97 16.20
N PRO A 799 10.67 -17.22 16.44
CA PRO A 799 11.37 -18.44 16.02
C PRO A 799 10.72 -19.78 16.41
N ASP A 800 9.89 -19.77 17.46
CA ASP A 800 9.12 -20.91 17.95
C ASP A 800 7.64 -20.98 17.46
N GLY A 801 7.21 -20.04 16.62
CA GLY A 801 5.86 -20.02 16.04
C GLY A 801 4.71 -19.79 17.05
N HIS A 802 4.99 -19.50 18.32
CA HIS A 802 3.94 -19.17 19.29
C HIS A 802 3.28 -17.81 19.00
N TRP A 803 4.05 -16.86 18.47
CA TRP A 803 3.64 -15.48 18.30
C TRP A 803 3.80 -14.99 16.86
N LEU A 804 2.84 -14.16 16.46
CA LEU A 804 2.84 -13.45 15.19
C LEU A 804 2.59 -11.96 15.48
N ALA A 805 3.56 -11.12 15.16
CA ALA A 805 3.39 -9.67 15.12
C ALA A 805 2.95 -9.22 13.72
N LEU A 806 2.09 -8.22 13.69
CA LEU A 806 1.58 -7.54 12.52
C LEU A 806 1.93 -6.06 12.64
N ASP A 807 2.75 -5.57 11.70
CA ASP A 807 3.09 -4.15 11.60
C ASP A 807 2.04 -3.42 10.73
N LEU A 808 1.36 -2.44 11.33
CA LEU A 808 0.34 -1.63 10.65
C LEU A 808 0.91 -0.37 10.01
N SER A 809 2.17 -0.02 10.26
CA SER A 809 2.82 1.10 9.59
C SER A 809 3.00 0.78 8.10
N ASN A 810 3.49 -0.43 7.81
CA ASN A 810 3.73 -0.95 6.46
C ASN A 810 2.47 -1.16 5.61
N ILE A 811 1.26 -1.25 6.17
CA ILE A 811 0.00 -1.49 5.41
C ILE A 811 -1.10 -0.43 5.60
N GLY A 812 -1.02 0.41 6.64
CA GLY A 812 -2.03 1.42 6.93
C GLY A 812 -1.49 2.83 7.19
N GLY A 813 -0.17 3.01 7.29
CA GLY A 813 0.41 4.24 7.85
C GLY A 813 0.05 4.45 9.32
N GLU A 814 -0.44 3.40 10.00
CA GLU A 814 -0.82 3.43 11.42
C GLU A 814 0.41 3.06 12.26
N SER A 815 0.88 3.95 13.14
CA SER A 815 2.02 3.72 14.04
C SER A 815 1.68 2.71 15.16
N GLN A 816 1.39 1.45 14.80
CA GLN A 816 0.94 0.38 15.67
C GLN A 816 1.53 -0.99 15.29
N LEU A 817 1.94 -1.74 16.31
CA LEU A 817 2.27 -3.16 16.22
C LEU A 817 1.20 -3.96 16.99
N ARG A 818 0.63 -4.99 16.36
CA ARG A 818 -0.31 -5.92 17.02
C ARG A 818 0.32 -7.29 17.14
N VAL A 819 0.31 -7.88 18.33
CA VAL A 819 0.87 -9.23 18.55
C VAL A 819 -0.24 -10.22 18.88
N TYR A 820 -0.21 -11.35 18.19
CA TYR A 820 -1.18 -12.43 18.28
C TYR A 820 -0.52 -13.70 18.80
N ASN A 821 -1.24 -14.48 19.62
CA ASN A 821 -0.92 -15.89 19.81
C ASN A 821 -1.36 -16.63 18.54
N ALA A 822 -0.44 -17.31 17.85
CA ALA A 822 -0.72 -17.93 16.56
C ALA A 822 -1.19 -19.40 16.65
N GLN A 823 -0.89 -20.08 17.76
CA GLN A 823 -1.37 -21.45 17.99
C GLN A 823 -2.84 -21.47 18.42
N GLN A 824 -3.28 -20.48 19.20
CA GLN A 824 -4.67 -20.21 19.54
C GLN A 824 -5.01 -18.78 19.06
N PRO A 825 -5.33 -18.60 17.76
CA PRO A 825 -5.43 -17.30 17.10
C PRO A 825 -6.28 -16.27 17.87
N SER A 826 -5.57 -15.36 18.55
CA SER A 826 -6.15 -14.35 19.42
C SER A 826 -5.17 -13.18 19.61
N LEU A 827 -5.70 -11.96 19.67
CA LEU A 827 -4.91 -10.76 19.93
C LEU A 827 -4.40 -10.79 21.38
N ALA A 828 -3.07 -10.75 21.54
CA ALA A 828 -2.43 -10.71 22.86
C ALA A 828 -2.30 -9.28 23.37
N PHE A 829 -1.90 -8.33 22.51
CA PHE A 829 -1.96 -6.89 22.74
C PHE A 829 -1.81 -6.10 21.44
N THR A 830 -2.25 -4.84 21.48
CA THR A 830 -1.89 -3.78 20.53
C THR A 830 -1.00 -2.78 21.26
N ALA A 831 0.05 -2.31 20.60
CA ALA A 831 0.94 -1.26 21.10
C ALA A 831 1.15 -0.20 20.02
N ASN A 832 1.21 1.07 20.40
CA ASN A 832 1.74 2.09 19.50
C ASN A 832 3.22 1.78 19.24
N PHE A 833 3.63 1.83 17.98
CA PHE A 833 5.01 1.60 17.55
C PHE A 833 5.37 2.70 16.56
N ASP A 834 6.38 3.49 16.90
CA ASP A 834 6.75 4.70 16.14
C ASP A 834 7.26 4.31 14.75
N SER A 835 6.71 4.92 13.70
CA SER A 835 7.07 4.64 12.30
C SER A 835 8.50 5.09 11.93
N ILE A 836 9.24 5.71 12.86
CA ILE A 836 10.69 5.87 12.77
C ILE A 836 11.46 4.57 13.11
N ASN A 837 10.77 3.49 13.52
CA ASN A 837 11.36 2.18 13.80
C ASN A 837 10.80 1.10 12.87
N GLU A 838 11.71 0.30 12.32
CA GLU A 838 11.46 -0.88 11.49
C GLU A 838 11.53 -2.14 12.39
N PRO A 839 10.45 -2.93 12.57
CA PRO A 839 10.51 -4.14 13.38
C PRO A 839 11.14 -5.28 12.56
N LEU A 840 12.33 -5.73 12.97
CA LEU A 840 13.12 -6.73 12.22
C LEU A 840 12.87 -8.18 12.66
N ALA A 841 12.56 -8.41 13.95
CA ALA A 841 12.27 -9.74 14.46
C ALA A 841 11.48 -9.72 15.79
N LEU A 842 10.66 -10.76 16.00
CA LEU A 842 9.92 -11.00 17.23
C LEU A 842 10.60 -12.11 18.07
N TYR A 843 10.67 -11.94 19.38
CA TYR A 843 11.20 -12.97 20.30
C TYR A 843 10.12 -13.96 20.76
N ASN A 844 10.56 -15.13 21.22
CA ASN A 844 9.70 -16.21 21.75
C ASN A 844 8.85 -15.83 22.99
N ASP A 845 9.12 -14.68 23.64
CA ASP A 845 8.30 -14.15 24.72
C ASP A 845 7.04 -13.40 24.23
N GLY A 846 6.95 -13.12 22.93
CA GLY A 846 5.87 -12.37 22.30
C GLY A 846 5.83 -10.89 22.68
N LYS A 847 6.86 -10.37 23.38
CA LYS A 847 6.88 -9.03 23.96
C LYS A 847 8.17 -8.27 23.71
N THR A 848 9.23 -8.96 23.34
CA THR A 848 10.51 -8.37 22.98
C THR A 848 10.66 -8.41 21.46
N ILE A 849 11.09 -7.30 20.88
CA ILE A 849 11.34 -7.15 19.45
C ILE A 849 12.76 -6.64 19.23
N LEU A 850 13.36 -7.09 18.13
CA LEU A 850 14.53 -6.46 17.53
C LEU A 850 14.01 -5.45 16.50
N ALA A 851 14.47 -4.19 16.58
CA ALA A 851 14.07 -3.14 15.66
C ALA A 851 15.28 -2.34 15.17
N ARG A 852 15.11 -1.66 14.04
CA ARG A 852 16.08 -0.71 13.48
C ARG A 852 15.48 0.67 13.49
N HIS A 853 16.19 1.63 14.10
CA HIS A 853 15.76 3.02 14.15
C HIS A 853 16.25 3.74 12.88
N PHE A 854 15.34 4.35 12.11
CA PHE A 854 15.65 4.96 10.81
C PHE A 854 16.42 6.29 10.91
N TRP A 855 16.21 7.09 11.97
CA TRP A 855 16.92 8.38 12.16
C TRP A 855 18.43 8.19 12.17
N GLN A 856 18.93 7.60 13.24
CA GLN A 856 20.32 7.25 13.39
C GLN A 856 20.33 5.75 13.25
N THR A 857 20.91 5.25 12.14
CA THR A 857 20.94 3.82 11.86
C THR A 857 21.52 3.11 13.07
N SER A 858 20.66 2.41 13.78
CA SER A 858 20.96 1.82 15.07
C SER A 858 20.01 0.65 15.30
N LEU A 859 20.54 -0.37 15.96
CA LEU A 859 19.79 -1.56 16.32
C LEU A 859 19.32 -1.40 17.76
N GLU A 860 18.04 -1.67 17.99
CA GLU A 860 17.38 -1.59 19.29
C GLU A 860 16.74 -2.92 19.64
N GLN A 861 16.74 -3.24 20.93
CA GLN A 861 15.81 -4.23 21.48
C GLN A 861 14.81 -3.52 22.37
N LEU A 862 13.53 -3.66 22.06
CA LEU A 862 12.45 -3.08 22.83
C LEU A 862 11.60 -4.18 23.45
N THR A 863 11.26 -4.06 24.73
CA THR A 863 10.31 -4.95 25.41
C THR A 863 9.05 -4.18 25.81
N TRP A 864 7.88 -4.76 25.50
CA TRP A 864 6.58 -4.22 25.88
C TRP A 864 6.29 -4.48 27.37
N ASN A 865 6.24 -3.40 28.17
CA ASN A 865 6.01 -3.50 29.62
C ASN A 865 4.52 -3.58 30.03
N GLY A 866 3.59 -3.51 29.07
CA GLY A 866 2.15 -3.43 29.30
C GLY A 866 1.53 -2.03 29.13
N GLN A 867 2.36 -0.99 28.97
CA GLN A 867 1.93 0.40 28.75
C GLN A 867 2.69 1.08 27.60
N GLN A 868 3.98 0.81 27.48
CA GLN A 868 4.86 1.37 26.45
C GLN A 868 6.00 0.40 26.12
N TRP A 869 6.61 0.57 24.95
CA TRP A 869 7.89 -0.06 24.63
C TRP A 869 9.00 0.51 25.50
N GLN A 870 9.89 -0.34 26.00
CA GLN A 870 11.07 0.05 26.77
C GLN A 870 12.32 -0.45 26.05
N ILE A 871 13.22 0.48 25.75
CA ILE A 871 14.50 0.18 25.09
C ILE A 871 15.39 -0.51 26.12
N ASN A 872 15.64 -1.81 25.93
CA ASN A 872 16.56 -2.57 26.78
C ASN A 872 18.01 -2.15 26.52
N TRP A 873 18.32 -1.93 25.23
CA TRP A 873 19.61 -1.48 24.74
C TRP A 873 19.47 -0.87 23.33
N ARG A 874 20.44 -0.03 22.96
CA ARG A 874 20.56 0.61 21.64
C ARG A 874 22.04 0.67 21.25
N VAL A 875 22.35 0.18 20.05
CA VAL A 875 23.69 0.27 19.46
C VAL A 875 23.63 1.01 18.14
N ASN A 876 24.49 2.02 17.98
CA ASN A 876 24.64 2.75 16.72
C ASN A 876 25.32 1.83 15.70
N ASP A 877 24.72 1.67 14.52
CA ASP A 877 25.11 0.67 13.53
C ASP A 877 25.04 1.27 12.11
N GLU A 878 26.20 1.67 11.58
CA GLU A 878 26.37 2.11 10.18
C GLU A 878 26.39 0.91 9.20
N ILE A 879 26.42 -0.32 9.70
CA ILE A 879 26.80 -1.52 8.93
C ILE A 879 25.56 -2.25 8.37
N ILE A 880 24.38 -2.05 8.95
CA ILE A 880 23.11 -2.62 8.49
C ILE A 880 22.34 -1.62 7.60
N HIS A 881 22.37 -1.85 6.30
CA HIS A 881 21.52 -1.18 5.31
C HIS A 881 20.35 -2.11 4.93
N SER A 882 19.12 -1.61 5.09
CA SER A 882 17.83 -2.28 4.75
C SER A 882 17.90 -3.02 3.41
N ASP A 883 18.34 -2.30 2.39
CA ASP A 883 18.39 -2.66 0.98
C ASP A 883 19.29 -3.88 0.67
N THR A 884 19.99 -4.39 1.69
CA THR A 884 20.89 -5.55 1.62
C THR A 884 20.50 -6.69 2.58
N LEU A 885 19.53 -6.47 3.47
CA LEU A 885 19.15 -7.39 4.54
C LEU A 885 18.27 -8.53 4.01
N TYR A 886 18.88 -9.69 3.74
CA TYR A 886 18.18 -10.86 3.19
C TYR A 886 17.70 -11.86 4.27
N TYR A 887 18.30 -11.83 5.46
CA TYR A 887 17.99 -12.78 6.53
C TYR A 887 18.24 -12.19 7.92
N VAL A 888 17.32 -12.49 8.85
CA VAL A 888 17.43 -12.18 10.28
C VAL A 888 17.09 -13.43 11.09
N TYR A 889 17.89 -13.72 12.13
CA TYR A 889 17.54 -14.68 13.17
C TYR A 889 17.87 -14.10 14.55
N PRO A 890 16.90 -13.78 15.41
CA PRO A 890 17.15 -13.34 16.79
C PRO A 890 17.59 -14.53 17.66
N ARG A 891 18.45 -14.28 18.65
CA ARG A 891 18.95 -15.26 19.62
C ARG A 891 18.55 -14.89 21.05
#